data_AF-A7B9Y2-F1
#
_entry.id   AF-A7B9Y2-F1
#
_cell.length_a   1.000
_cell.length_b   1.000
_cell.length_c   1.000
_cell.angle_alpha   90.00
_cell.angle_beta   90.00
_cell.angle_gamma   90.00
#
_symmetry.space_group_name_H-M   'P 1'
#
loop_
_entity.id
_entity.type
_entity.pdbx_description
1 polymer ?
#
loop_
_entity_poly.entity_id
_entity_poly.type
_entity_poly.pdbx_seq_one_letter_code
_entity_poly.pdbx_strand_id
1 'polypeptide(L)'
;MNPTEDELMTMFRAKWARVAASASALVLAATGIGIFGVFSAAPAEAAVNPNIKVAIKPLVLSDQDGVEIPGAGAQVEDPVRMYVEWDASDANPQPGDSFTVGLPTTGAALPDITHYYRFREVGRSDPLMFDGLQVGECVTAADVMTCTFNQAVAAQSNVKGKMNQMLMAQKETPLTKLPFNANGVETQVPNPNDEPITQRLWTEKNVGKYANSLKRDSTQINWHITGSGRRLSERSGMPAGTYANKVVFNDVLGADGQTLLPDDSTWYVRVDPKSAPNQYPTVARVGQPGINTTYGNYTLERTISADGKSATVTLTRTDGNFDPSINYEIVYSSKIDGNVIPEKQYTNSATLVGDKEGPITSAISYRDPITYTIEMKPGYGAFGVKKYVLGAQVGADAGQIPAATAVTVNVKYELPAGWDPALHPEWTAPEGGANPYTMKVPVEQGVAGVAFPKGTKVTLTESLDSAQLPAALRWQGEPSFSVGSTSAVNEVSFTIAENNVSAVTLTNTAAPAPGKIAVTKKVVGDIPAGKTFAFDYVCDDAAKTSGSITDVVAGQAKESAEIPAGATCTVTERDASVDGNTLVTSTIDPVTVKAGEVAALEVTNTYTPVPGKIAVTKKVVGDIPAGKTFAFDYVCDDAAKTSGSITDVVAGQAKESAEIPAGATCTVTERDASVDGFTLQTSTIDPVMVKSGEVASFEVTNTYTPVPGKIAVTKKVVGDIPAGKTFAFDYVCDDAAKTSGSITDVVAGQAKESAEIPAGATCTVTERDASVDGFTLQTSTIDPVMVKSGEVAALEVTNTYTPKVGKISVTKEVVGDIPAGKTFSFDYVCNDPAKTSGSILNVAAGETKESGDIPDGAECLVTEREAEAAVDGFILECSAVDPVPVKAGEVAAVLITNTYTPAPGNIAVTKKVVGDIPADKTFSFDYVCDDPAKTSGSITDVAAGDTKVSRDIPAGATCTVTEKDASVDGFTLQTSAIDPVVIKAGEVATLEVTNTYTPVPSPTPTPSETPGGNGGGDRPSLARTGADVLGGSLATLTLLGVGGGLLALRRARR
;
A
#
# COMPACT_ATOMS: atom_id res chain seq x y z
N MET A 1 -23.18 -47.09 -58.63
CA MET A 1 -22.95 -48.51 -58.96
C MET A 1 -24.25 -49.24 -58.66
N ASN A 2 -24.81 -49.95 -59.64
CA ASN A 2 -25.78 -51.03 -59.42
C ASN A 2 -25.05 -52.33 -59.79
N PRO A 3 -25.30 -53.46 -59.11
CA PRO A 3 -26.41 -54.35 -59.49
C PRO A 3 -27.12 -54.99 -58.25
N THR A 4 -28.21 -55.77 -58.32
CA THR A 4 -29.09 -56.24 -59.42
C THR A 4 -30.47 -56.60 -58.86
N GLU A 5 -31.49 -56.66 -59.73
CA GLU A 5 -32.63 -57.57 -59.58
C GLU A 5 -32.29 -58.91 -60.25
N ASP A 6 -32.40 -60.05 -59.54
CA ASP A 6 -32.99 -61.32 -60.02
C ASP A 6 -33.18 -62.30 -58.83
N GLU A 7 -33.88 -63.41 -59.05
CA GLU A 7 -34.32 -64.44 -58.09
C GLU A 7 -35.34 -63.95 -57.03
N LEU A 8 -36.51 -64.57 -56.80
CA LEU A 8 -37.11 -65.78 -57.37
C LEU A 8 -38.52 -65.53 -57.91
N MET A 9 -38.79 -66.02 -59.13
CA MET A 9 -40.14 -65.99 -59.73
C MET A 9 -40.63 -67.41 -60.07
N THR A 10 -41.00 -68.20 -59.04
CA THR A 10 -41.74 -69.47 -59.23
C THR A 10 -42.54 -69.92 -58.01
N MET A 11 -43.87 -69.77 -58.07
CA MET A 11 -44.84 -70.88 -58.14
C MET A 11 -46.27 -70.31 -58.12
N PHE A 12 -47.16 -70.83 -58.98
CA PHE A 12 -48.50 -70.28 -59.17
C PHE A 12 -49.54 -71.39 -59.35
N ARG A 13 -50.75 -71.16 -58.81
CA ARG A 13 -52.07 -71.81 -59.07
C ARG A 13 -52.61 -72.78 -58.01
N ALA A 14 -53.58 -72.31 -57.23
CA ALA A 14 -55.00 -72.69 -57.36
C ALA A 14 -55.91 -71.81 -56.47
N LYS A 15 -57.25 -71.79 -56.60
CA LYS A 15 -58.10 -71.41 -57.76
C LYS A 15 -59.56 -71.28 -57.24
N TRP A 16 -60.18 -70.09 -57.31
CA TRP A 16 -61.58 -69.80 -56.87
C TRP A 16 -61.80 -69.90 -55.33
N ALA A 17 -62.75 -69.20 -54.70
CA ALA A 17 -63.94 -68.51 -55.23
C ALA A 17 -64.11 -67.03 -54.73
N ARG A 18 -65.30 -66.46 -54.99
CA ARG A 18 -65.73 -65.05 -54.78
C ARG A 18 -66.16 -64.81 -53.30
N VAL A 19 -66.39 -63.61 -52.77
CA VAL A 19 -66.96 -62.34 -53.32
C VAL A 19 -66.21 -61.10 -52.76
N ALA A 20 -66.31 -59.97 -53.46
CA ALA A 20 -65.55 -58.74 -53.20
C ALA A 20 -66.25 -57.75 -52.24
N ALA A 21 -65.44 -56.86 -51.63
CA ALA A 21 -65.87 -55.65 -50.92
C ALA A 21 -64.83 -54.53 -51.11
N SER A 22 -65.21 -53.29 -50.75
CA SER A 22 -64.37 -52.09 -50.57
C SER A 22 -63.40 -51.67 -51.71
N ALA A 23 -63.91 -50.75 -52.54
CA ALA A 23 -63.38 -49.42 -52.84
C ALA A 23 -61.85 -49.16 -52.99
N SER A 24 -61.51 -48.46 -54.07
CA SER A 24 -60.22 -47.81 -54.28
C SER A 24 -60.08 -46.49 -53.51
N ALA A 25 -58.89 -46.17 -53.01
CA ALA A 25 -58.35 -44.81 -53.00
C ALA A 25 -56.82 -44.82 -52.76
N LEU A 26 -56.05 -44.15 -53.63
CA LEU A 26 -54.79 -43.53 -53.24
C LEU A 26 -54.60 -42.22 -54.03
N VAL A 27 -53.99 -41.24 -53.37
CA VAL A 27 -53.97 -39.83 -53.76
C VAL A 27 -53.08 -39.57 -54.98
N LEU A 28 -53.54 -38.68 -55.87
CA LEU A 28 -52.68 -37.94 -56.80
C LEU A 28 -52.69 -36.46 -56.40
N ALA A 29 -51.53 -35.80 -56.42
CA ALA A 29 -51.37 -34.45 -55.86
C ALA A 29 -51.08 -33.39 -56.93
N ALA A 30 -51.66 -32.20 -56.71
CA ALA A 30 -51.23 -30.89 -57.17
C ALA A 30 -50.93 -30.65 -58.67
N THR A 31 -51.83 -29.94 -59.33
CA THR A 31 -51.51 -28.67 -60.00
C THR A 31 -52.79 -27.84 -60.11
N GLY A 32 -52.69 -26.51 -60.06
CA GLY A 32 -53.87 -25.64 -60.04
C GLY A 32 -53.67 -24.33 -60.79
N ILE A 33 -54.79 -23.72 -61.16
CA ILE A 33 -54.99 -22.30 -61.51
C ILE A 33 -56.49 -22.04 -61.26
N GLY A 34 -56.83 -20.93 -60.62
CA GLY A 34 -58.18 -20.67 -60.10
C GLY A 34 -59.04 -19.74 -60.95
N ILE A 35 -60.35 -19.76 -60.68
CA ILE A 35 -61.33 -18.73 -61.06
C ILE A 35 -62.13 -18.41 -59.80
N PHE A 36 -62.39 -17.12 -59.53
CA PHE A 36 -63.25 -16.71 -58.43
C PHE A 36 -64.71 -17.08 -58.71
N GLY A 37 -65.27 -17.96 -57.88
CA GLY A 37 -66.71 -18.21 -57.78
C GLY A 37 -67.12 -18.15 -56.32
N VAL A 38 -68.14 -17.35 -55.99
CA VAL A 38 -68.70 -17.27 -54.63
C VAL A 38 -69.60 -18.48 -54.41
N PHE A 39 -68.98 -19.63 -54.16
CA PHE A 39 -69.69 -20.79 -53.63
C PHE A 39 -69.92 -20.56 -52.14
N SER A 40 -71.20 -20.52 -51.74
CA SER A 40 -71.58 -20.78 -50.35
C SER A 40 -70.94 -22.10 -49.93
N ALA A 41 -70.16 -22.10 -48.86
CA ALA A 41 -69.65 -23.35 -48.31
C ALA A 41 -70.87 -24.21 -47.94
N ALA A 42 -70.95 -25.42 -48.49
CA ALA A 42 -71.82 -26.44 -47.92
C ALA A 42 -71.39 -26.64 -46.46
N PRO A 43 -72.32 -26.83 -45.50
CA PRO A 43 -71.93 -27.25 -44.16
C PRO A 43 -71.10 -28.53 -44.30
N ALA A 44 -69.96 -28.59 -43.61
CA ALA A 44 -69.18 -29.82 -43.58
C ALA A 44 -70.06 -30.91 -42.98
N GLU A 45 -70.29 -31.99 -43.73
CA GLU A 45 -71.09 -33.12 -43.24
C GLU A 45 -70.43 -33.66 -41.97
N ALA A 46 -71.13 -33.55 -40.84
CA ALA A 46 -70.69 -34.13 -39.58
C ALA A 46 -70.54 -35.64 -39.76
N ALA A 47 -69.42 -36.19 -39.31
CA ALA A 47 -69.17 -37.61 -39.48
C ALA A 47 -70.16 -38.40 -38.61
N VAL A 48 -70.99 -39.23 -39.23
CA VAL A 48 -71.87 -40.13 -38.47
C VAL A 48 -70.99 -41.18 -37.82
N ASN A 49 -70.91 -41.20 -36.48
CA ASN A 49 -70.14 -42.20 -35.74
C ASN A 49 -71.04 -43.44 -35.54
N PRO A 50 -70.78 -44.56 -36.27
CA PRO A 50 -71.66 -45.72 -36.26
C PRO A 50 -71.58 -46.53 -34.96
N ASN A 51 -70.66 -46.20 -34.06
CA ASN A 51 -70.52 -46.86 -32.76
C ASN A 51 -71.49 -46.28 -31.71
N ILE A 52 -72.09 -45.11 -31.98
CA ILE A 52 -73.13 -44.53 -31.12
C ILE A 52 -74.39 -45.38 -31.27
N LYS A 53 -74.81 -46.00 -30.17
CA LYS A 53 -76.01 -46.85 -30.11
C LYS A 53 -77.23 -45.93 -30.04
N VAL A 54 -78.23 -46.14 -30.88
CA VAL A 54 -79.49 -45.38 -30.87
C VAL A 54 -80.67 -46.35 -30.81
N ALA A 55 -81.61 -46.08 -29.91
CA ALA A 55 -82.75 -46.95 -29.63
C ALA A 55 -84.05 -46.14 -29.56
N ILE A 56 -84.95 -46.38 -30.51
CA ILE A 56 -86.26 -45.72 -30.59
C ILE A 56 -87.28 -46.58 -29.83
N LYS A 57 -88.07 -45.96 -28.95
CA LYS A 57 -89.14 -46.63 -28.17
C LYS A 57 -90.43 -46.74 -28.99
N PRO A 58 -91.36 -47.63 -28.61
CA PRO A 58 -92.73 -47.62 -29.15
C PRO A 58 -93.32 -46.22 -29.15
N LEU A 59 -93.95 -45.86 -30.26
CA LEU A 59 -94.58 -44.56 -30.44
C LEU A 59 -95.84 -44.45 -29.57
N VAL A 60 -96.18 -43.23 -29.13
CA VAL A 60 -97.36 -42.97 -28.29
C VAL A 60 -98.27 -41.95 -28.99
N LEU A 61 -99.58 -42.21 -29.04
CA LEU A 61 -100.55 -41.25 -29.58
C LEU A 61 -100.55 -39.98 -28.71
N SER A 62 -100.76 -38.82 -29.32
CA SER A 62 -100.80 -37.54 -28.61
C SER A 62 -101.85 -36.61 -29.19
N ASP A 63 -102.32 -35.64 -28.41
CA ASP A 63 -103.16 -34.54 -28.93
C ASP A 63 -102.31 -33.42 -29.57
N GLN A 64 -102.98 -32.37 -30.05
CA GLN A 64 -102.34 -31.24 -30.76
C GLN A 64 -101.40 -30.42 -29.87
N ASP A 65 -101.62 -30.43 -28.55
CA ASP A 65 -100.79 -29.75 -27.56
C ASP A 65 -99.65 -30.65 -27.06
N GLY A 66 -99.64 -31.94 -27.39
CA GLY A 66 -98.62 -32.90 -26.96
C GLY A 66 -98.89 -33.57 -25.63
N VAL A 67 -100.15 -33.65 -25.18
CA VAL A 67 -100.58 -34.56 -24.11
C VAL A 67 -100.67 -35.98 -24.68
N GLU A 68 -100.13 -36.96 -23.98
CA GLU A 68 -100.16 -38.36 -24.43
C GLU A 68 -101.52 -39.02 -24.19
N ILE A 69 -101.87 -39.94 -25.10
CA ILE A 69 -103.07 -40.78 -25.05
C ILE A 69 -102.63 -42.26 -25.11
N PRO A 70 -102.15 -42.85 -23.99
CA PRO A 70 -101.71 -44.23 -23.98
C PRO A 70 -102.87 -45.21 -24.26
N GLY A 71 -102.60 -46.29 -24.98
CA GLY A 71 -103.58 -47.35 -25.24
C GLY A 71 -104.51 -47.12 -26.44
N ALA A 72 -104.17 -46.22 -27.36
CA ALA A 72 -104.91 -45.96 -28.59
C ALA A 72 -103.99 -45.96 -29.83
N GLY A 73 -104.46 -46.54 -30.94
CA GLY A 73 -103.82 -46.47 -32.25
C GLY A 73 -104.00 -45.12 -32.95
N ALA A 74 -103.22 -44.90 -34.02
CA ALA A 74 -103.20 -43.62 -34.75
C ALA A 74 -104.04 -43.63 -36.04
N GLN A 75 -104.54 -42.45 -36.39
CA GLN A 75 -105.12 -42.13 -37.69
C GLN A 75 -104.21 -41.17 -38.48
N VAL A 76 -104.43 -41.06 -39.79
CA VAL A 76 -103.78 -40.04 -40.63
C VAL A 76 -104.10 -38.62 -40.11
N GLU A 77 -103.07 -37.77 -40.02
CA GLU A 77 -103.05 -36.46 -39.34
C GLU A 77 -103.33 -36.52 -37.82
N ASP A 78 -103.03 -37.63 -37.14
CA ASP A 78 -102.87 -37.64 -35.68
C ASP A 78 -101.42 -37.28 -35.26
N PRO A 79 -101.24 -36.53 -34.16
CA PRO A 79 -99.95 -36.34 -33.49
C PRO A 79 -99.47 -37.62 -32.79
N VAL A 80 -98.17 -37.89 -32.89
CA VAL A 80 -97.54 -39.09 -32.34
C VAL A 80 -96.18 -38.73 -31.74
N ARG A 81 -95.97 -39.02 -30.45
CA ARG A 81 -94.69 -38.80 -29.79
C ARG A 81 -93.74 -39.97 -30.03
N MET A 82 -92.53 -39.65 -30.49
CA MET A 82 -91.39 -40.56 -30.57
C MET A 82 -90.44 -40.29 -29.40
N TYR A 83 -89.96 -41.36 -28.75
CA TYR A 83 -88.91 -41.30 -27.74
C TYR A 83 -87.67 -42.02 -28.25
N VAL A 84 -86.49 -41.43 -28.04
CA VAL A 84 -85.19 -41.99 -28.45
C VAL A 84 -84.23 -41.95 -27.26
N GLU A 85 -83.54 -43.05 -27.03
CA GLU A 85 -82.36 -43.13 -26.14
C GLU A 85 -81.12 -43.36 -27.00
N TRP A 86 -80.00 -42.71 -26.64
CA TRP A 86 -78.74 -42.84 -27.37
C TRP A 86 -77.57 -42.98 -26.40
N ASP A 87 -76.54 -43.74 -26.78
CA ASP A 87 -75.39 -44.04 -25.92
C ASP A 87 -74.10 -44.06 -26.73
N ALA A 88 -73.21 -43.11 -26.42
CA ALA A 88 -71.87 -42.98 -26.98
C ALA A 88 -70.77 -43.37 -25.97
N SER A 89 -71.11 -43.96 -24.82
CA SER A 89 -70.15 -44.29 -23.75
C SER A 89 -68.99 -45.17 -24.23
N ASP A 90 -69.29 -46.15 -25.10
CA ASP A 90 -68.30 -47.05 -25.73
C ASP A 90 -67.78 -46.52 -27.08
N ALA A 91 -68.36 -45.44 -27.62
CA ALA A 91 -68.13 -44.95 -28.97
C ALA A 91 -66.94 -43.97 -29.08
N ASN A 92 -66.37 -43.57 -27.94
CA ASN A 92 -65.32 -42.54 -27.80
C ASN A 92 -65.63 -41.25 -28.63
N PRO A 93 -66.76 -40.57 -28.37
CA PRO A 93 -67.25 -39.48 -29.19
C PRO A 93 -66.24 -38.33 -29.27
N GLN A 94 -66.03 -37.83 -30.48
CA GLN A 94 -65.17 -36.68 -30.76
C GLN A 94 -66.00 -35.43 -31.11
N PRO A 95 -65.45 -34.22 -30.93
CA PRO A 95 -66.05 -33.01 -31.48
C PRO A 95 -66.24 -33.12 -33.01
N GLY A 96 -67.47 -32.95 -33.50
CA GLY A 96 -67.84 -33.16 -34.90
C GLY A 96 -68.39 -34.56 -35.23
N ASP A 97 -68.35 -35.52 -34.30
CA ASP A 97 -69.12 -36.76 -34.42
C ASP A 97 -70.62 -36.46 -34.33
N SER A 98 -71.42 -37.26 -35.04
CA SER A 98 -72.88 -37.17 -35.03
C SER A 98 -73.56 -38.53 -34.97
N PHE A 99 -74.85 -38.51 -34.59
CA PHE A 99 -75.76 -39.64 -34.75
C PHE A 99 -77.08 -39.19 -35.40
N THR A 100 -77.79 -40.13 -36.02
CA THR A 100 -78.99 -39.84 -36.84
C THR A 100 -80.22 -40.66 -36.45
N VAL A 101 -81.41 -40.09 -36.70
CA VAL A 101 -82.72 -40.76 -36.60
C VAL A 101 -83.54 -40.43 -37.84
N GLY A 102 -83.77 -41.41 -38.71
CA GLY A 102 -84.55 -41.29 -39.94
C GLY A 102 -85.94 -41.92 -39.85
N LEU A 103 -86.92 -41.28 -40.48
CA LEU A 103 -88.32 -41.71 -40.50
C LEU A 103 -88.57 -42.88 -41.50
N PRO A 104 -89.62 -43.69 -41.29
CA PRO A 104 -89.94 -44.81 -42.18
C PRO A 104 -90.52 -44.34 -43.52
N THR A 105 -89.82 -44.65 -44.62
CA THR A 105 -90.29 -44.39 -45.99
C THR A 105 -91.52 -45.23 -46.34
N THR A 106 -92.37 -44.75 -47.26
CA THR A 106 -93.52 -45.51 -47.78
C THR A 106 -93.14 -46.52 -48.86
N GLY A 107 -91.96 -46.39 -49.46
CA GLY A 107 -91.53 -47.16 -50.64
C GLY A 107 -92.36 -46.90 -51.90
N ALA A 108 -93.31 -45.95 -51.87
CA ALA A 108 -94.28 -45.72 -52.93
C ALA A 108 -93.88 -44.50 -53.80
N ALA A 109 -94.11 -44.60 -55.12
CA ALA A 109 -93.89 -43.51 -56.07
C ALA A 109 -95.03 -42.46 -56.04
N LEU A 110 -95.43 -42.01 -54.85
CA LEU A 110 -96.34 -40.88 -54.65
C LEU A 110 -95.50 -39.62 -54.43
N PRO A 111 -95.66 -38.56 -55.24
CA PRO A 111 -94.79 -37.37 -55.17
C PRO A 111 -94.96 -36.59 -53.86
N ASP A 112 -96.17 -36.63 -53.27
CA ASP A 112 -96.54 -35.75 -52.15
C ASP A 112 -96.35 -36.37 -50.76
N ILE A 113 -96.22 -37.71 -50.65
CA ILE A 113 -96.10 -38.43 -49.35
C ILE A 113 -95.08 -39.58 -49.46
N THR A 114 -93.83 -39.29 -49.10
CA THR A 114 -92.68 -40.22 -49.17
C THR A 114 -92.45 -41.03 -47.88
N HIS A 115 -93.05 -40.64 -46.76
CA HIS A 115 -92.85 -41.25 -45.44
C HIS A 115 -94.20 -41.46 -44.71
N TYR A 116 -94.29 -42.49 -43.86
CA TYR A 116 -95.50 -42.76 -43.06
C TYR A 116 -95.73 -41.73 -41.96
N TYR A 117 -94.65 -41.08 -41.50
CA TYR A 117 -94.64 -39.97 -40.55
C TYR A 117 -93.87 -38.79 -41.13
N ARG A 118 -94.16 -37.58 -40.66
CA ARG A 118 -93.29 -36.39 -40.82
C ARG A 118 -92.99 -35.78 -39.46
N PHE A 119 -91.84 -35.11 -39.32
CA PHE A 119 -91.60 -34.24 -38.16
C PHE A 119 -92.60 -33.06 -38.14
N ARG A 120 -93.06 -32.65 -36.96
CA ARG A 120 -93.96 -31.49 -36.79
C ARG A 120 -93.27 -30.16 -37.12
N GLU A 121 -91.98 -30.06 -36.84
CA GLU A 121 -91.17 -28.84 -36.95
C GLU A 121 -89.87 -29.09 -37.73
N VAL A 122 -90.01 -29.18 -39.05
CA VAL A 122 -88.90 -29.27 -40.01
C VAL A 122 -88.15 -27.93 -40.10
N GLY A 123 -86.81 -27.97 -40.20
CA GLY A 123 -85.93 -26.81 -40.22
C GLY A 123 -85.59 -26.27 -38.83
N ARG A 124 -86.05 -26.95 -37.77
CA ARG A 124 -85.74 -26.61 -36.39
C ARG A 124 -84.34 -27.07 -36.01
N SER A 125 -83.65 -26.25 -35.23
CA SER A 125 -82.44 -26.62 -34.49
C SER A 125 -82.67 -26.47 -32.99
N ASP A 126 -82.05 -27.34 -32.20
CA ASP A 126 -82.02 -27.30 -30.74
C ASP A 126 -80.61 -27.60 -30.20
N PRO A 127 -80.10 -26.84 -29.22
CA PRO A 127 -78.83 -27.15 -28.59
C PRO A 127 -78.95 -28.35 -27.65
N LEU A 128 -77.97 -29.26 -27.71
CA LEU A 128 -77.76 -30.23 -26.62
C LEU A 128 -77.10 -29.49 -25.46
N MET A 129 -77.71 -29.56 -24.27
CA MET A 129 -77.26 -28.80 -23.08
C MET A 129 -76.95 -29.74 -21.92
N PHE A 130 -75.79 -29.55 -21.28
CA PHE A 130 -75.38 -30.20 -20.03
C PHE A 130 -75.00 -29.13 -19.01
N ASP A 131 -75.68 -29.07 -17.86
CA ASP A 131 -75.43 -28.12 -16.75
C ASP A 131 -75.21 -26.64 -17.19
N GLY A 132 -75.91 -26.22 -18.24
CA GLY A 132 -75.84 -24.86 -18.80
C GLY A 132 -74.81 -24.66 -19.93
N LEU A 133 -73.93 -25.63 -20.18
CA LEU A 133 -73.02 -25.66 -21.33
C LEU A 133 -73.71 -26.28 -22.55
N GLN A 134 -73.56 -25.69 -23.73
CA GLN A 134 -73.93 -26.35 -24.99
C GLN A 134 -72.84 -27.36 -25.37
N VAL A 135 -73.24 -28.62 -25.53
CA VAL A 135 -72.34 -29.75 -25.86
C VAL A 135 -72.52 -30.29 -27.28
N GLY A 136 -73.50 -29.78 -28.00
CA GLY A 136 -73.83 -30.19 -29.36
C GLY A 136 -75.09 -29.49 -29.88
N GLU A 137 -75.59 -29.95 -31.01
CA GLU A 137 -76.76 -29.39 -31.68
C GLU A 137 -77.50 -30.48 -32.45
N CYS A 138 -78.84 -30.49 -32.37
CA CYS A 138 -79.72 -31.40 -33.08
C CYS A 138 -80.55 -30.63 -34.11
N VAL A 139 -80.39 -30.99 -35.39
CA VAL A 139 -81.07 -30.37 -36.54
C VAL A 139 -82.10 -31.34 -37.12
N THR A 140 -83.34 -30.90 -37.27
CA THR A 140 -84.45 -31.69 -37.80
C THR A 140 -84.75 -31.32 -39.25
N ALA A 141 -84.40 -32.20 -40.19
CA ALA A 141 -84.81 -32.10 -41.59
C ALA A 141 -86.22 -32.67 -41.81
N ALA A 142 -86.62 -32.93 -43.06
CA ALA A 142 -87.96 -33.41 -43.39
C ALA A 142 -88.18 -34.89 -43.00
N ASP A 143 -87.12 -35.67 -43.10
CA ASP A 143 -87.05 -37.14 -43.08
C ASP A 143 -86.00 -37.67 -42.10
N VAL A 144 -84.92 -36.93 -41.85
CA VAL A 144 -83.87 -37.26 -40.88
C VAL A 144 -83.66 -36.15 -39.84
N MET A 145 -83.34 -36.55 -38.62
CA MET A 145 -82.86 -35.69 -37.54
C MET A 145 -81.42 -36.08 -37.22
N THR A 146 -80.53 -35.09 -37.16
CA THR A 146 -79.07 -35.29 -36.98
C THR A 146 -78.60 -34.52 -35.75
N CYS A 147 -77.98 -35.22 -34.79
CA CYS A 147 -77.42 -34.64 -33.57
C CYS A 147 -75.89 -34.72 -33.62
N THR A 148 -75.21 -33.57 -33.53
CA THR A 148 -73.76 -33.43 -33.67
C THR A 148 -73.14 -32.89 -32.37
N PHE A 149 -72.03 -33.47 -31.91
CA PHE A 149 -71.30 -33.01 -30.73
C PHE A 149 -70.32 -31.88 -31.05
N ASN A 150 -70.10 -30.98 -30.09
CA ASN A 150 -69.11 -29.89 -30.20
C ASN A 150 -67.87 -30.18 -29.32
N GLN A 151 -67.02 -29.17 -29.09
CA GLN A 151 -65.78 -29.34 -28.31
C GLN A 151 -65.98 -29.82 -26.87
N ALA A 152 -67.16 -29.61 -26.25
CA ALA A 152 -67.39 -29.94 -24.85
C ALA A 152 -67.44 -31.43 -24.53
N VAL A 153 -67.61 -32.33 -25.52
CA VAL A 153 -67.50 -33.78 -25.29
C VAL A 153 -66.04 -34.26 -25.22
N ALA A 154 -65.06 -33.40 -25.56
CA ALA A 154 -63.65 -33.72 -25.38
C ALA A 154 -63.34 -33.96 -23.89
N ALA A 155 -62.52 -34.98 -23.62
CA ALA A 155 -62.20 -35.49 -22.27
C ALA A 155 -63.38 -36.07 -21.46
N GLN A 156 -64.61 -36.04 -21.97
CA GLN A 156 -65.78 -36.61 -21.31
C GLN A 156 -65.92 -38.11 -21.60
N SER A 157 -66.63 -38.80 -20.69
CA SER A 157 -66.91 -40.23 -20.69
C SER A 157 -68.32 -40.50 -20.13
N ASN A 158 -68.88 -41.69 -20.39
CA ASN A 158 -70.31 -42.00 -20.15
C ASN A 158 -71.24 -41.03 -20.90
N VAL A 159 -70.83 -40.53 -22.08
CA VAL A 159 -71.60 -39.57 -22.89
C VAL A 159 -72.79 -40.29 -23.52
N LYS A 160 -74.00 -40.01 -23.01
CA LYS A 160 -75.25 -40.67 -23.44
C LYS A 160 -76.45 -39.79 -23.15
N GLY A 161 -77.61 -40.10 -23.70
CA GLY A 161 -78.79 -39.26 -23.48
C GLY A 161 -80.12 -39.85 -23.90
N LYS A 162 -81.14 -39.01 -23.73
CA LYS A 162 -82.53 -39.27 -24.11
C LYS A 162 -83.11 -38.02 -24.75
N MET A 163 -84.07 -38.23 -25.61
CA MET A 163 -84.79 -37.17 -26.29
C MET A 163 -86.18 -37.64 -26.73
N ASN A 164 -87.06 -36.70 -27.03
CA ASN A 164 -88.33 -36.99 -27.68
C ASN A 164 -88.62 -36.00 -28.83
N GLN A 165 -89.53 -36.39 -29.71
CA GLN A 165 -89.91 -35.66 -30.92
C GLN A 165 -91.42 -35.81 -31.14
N MET A 166 -92.04 -34.79 -31.75
CA MET A 166 -93.43 -34.89 -32.19
C MET A 166 -93.50 -35.15 -33.70
N LEU A 167 -94.10 -36.27 -34.05
CA LEU A 167 -94.38 -36.70 -35.41
C LEU A 167 -95.85 -36.48 -35.74
N MET A 168 -96.17 -36.47 -37.03
CA MET A 168 -97.53 -36.41 -37.56
C MET A 168 -97.71 -37.61 -38.47
N ALA A 169 -98.75 -38.43 -38.26
CA ALA A 169 -99.04 -39.55 -39.15
C ALA A 169 -99.49 -39.04 -40.54
N GLN A 170 -98.94 -39.59 -41.63
CA GLN A 170 -99.16 -39.11 -43.00
C GLN A 170 -99.84 -40.11 -43.92
N LYS A 171 -99.69 -41.42 -43.67
CA LYS A 171 -100.22 -42.45 -44.55
C LYS A 171 -100.77 -43.64 -43.78
N GLU A 172 -101.96 -44.11 -44.15
CA GLU A 172 -102.54 -45.32 -43.58
C GLU A 172 -101.73 -46.56 -43.99
N THR A 173 -101.55 -47.51 -43.06
CA THR A 173 -100.79 -48.74 -43.28
C THR A 173 -101.35 -49.88 -42.44
N PRO A 174 -101.44 -51.11 -42.97
CA PRO A 174 -101.83 -52.29 -42.20
C PRO A 174 -100.74 -52.79 -41.24
N LEU A 175 -99.52 -52.23 -41.31
CA LEU A 175 -98.40 -52.60 -40.47
C LEU A 175 -98.53 -51.96 -39.08
N THR A 176 -98.28 -52.73 -38.02
CA THR A 176 -98.26 -52.22 -36.64
C THR A 176 -96.88 -51.71 -36.21
N LYS A 177 -95.83 -52.04 -36.98
CA LYS A 177 -94.43 -51.64 -36.76
C LYS A 177 -93.85 -51.14 -38.08
N LEU A 178 -92.96 -50.16 -38.00
CA LEU A 178 -92.37 -49.52 -39.18
C LEU A 178 -90.83 -49.43 -39.08
N PRO A 179 -90.12 -49.51 -40.23
CA PRO A 179 -88.66 -49.47 -40.29
C PRO A 179 -88.14 -48.02 -40.14
N PHE A 180 -87.84 -47.60 -38.91
CA PHE A 180 -87.09 -46.37 -38.69
C PHE A 180 -85.59 -46.62 -38.89
N ASN A 181 -84.84 -45.59 -39.27
CA ASN A 181 -83.38 -45.65 -39.32
C ASN A 181 -82.81 -45.11 -37.99
N ALA A 182 -82.19 -45.96 -37.19
CA ALA A 182 -81.49 -45.59 -35.97
C ALA A 182 -79.98 -45.64 -36.21
N ASN A 183 -79.37 -44.48 -36.46
CA ASN A 183 -77.94 -44.30 -36.71
C ASN A 183 -77.33 -45.24 -37.78
N GLY A 184 -78.04 -45.43 -38.89
CA GLY A 184 -77.67 -46.35 -39.98
C GLY A 184 -78.25 -47.76 -39.85
N VAL A 185 -78.89 -48.11 -38.73
CA VAL A 185 -79.47 -49.43 -38.47
C VAL A 185 -80.99 -49.39 -38.60
N GLU A 186 -81.56 -50.22 -39.49
CA GLU A 186 -83.01 -50.36 -39.59
C GLU A 186 -83.57 -50.99 -38.30
N THR A 187 -84.53 -50.28 -37.68
CA THR A 187 -85.14 -50.64 -36.40
C THR A 187 -86.66 -50.67 -36.56
N GLN A 188 -87.28 -51.80 -36.21
CA GLN A 188 -88.72 -52.00 -36.30
C GLN A 188 -89.43 -51.42 -35.07
N VAL A 189 -89.92 -50.19 -35.19
CA VAL A 189 -90.56 -49.43 -34.10
C VAL A 189 -92.08 -49.64 -34.14
N PRO A 190 -92.74 -50.03 -33.04
CA PRO A 190 -94.19 -50.08 -32.98
C PRO A 190 -94.84 -48.70 -33.09
N ASN A 191 -95.91 -48.64 -33.88
CA ASN A 191 -96.89 -47.54 -33.89
C ASN A 191 -97.59 -47.44 -32.52
N PRO A 192 -98.37 -46.37 -32.26
CA PRO A 192 -99.22 -46.29 -31.08
C PRO A 192 -100.09 -47.54 -30.88
N ASN A 193 -100.08 -48.03 -29.63
CA ASN A 193 -100.72 -49.28 -29.17
C ASN A 193 -100.31 -50.58 -29.90
N ASP A 194 -99.23 -50.60 -30.70
CA ASP A 194 -98.91 -51.69 -31.64
C ASP A 194 -100.09 -51.95 -32.61
N GLU A 195 -100.73 -50.86 -33.10
CA GLU A 195 -101.85 -50.88 -34.03
C GLU A 195 -101.51 -50.34 -35.44
N PRO A 196 -102.29 -50.68 -36.48
CA PRO A 196 -102.18 -50.09 -37.81
C PRO A 196 -102.48 -48.58 -37.82
N ILE A 197 -101.82 -47.80 -38.70
CA ILE A 197 -102.26 -46.40 -38.95
C ILE A 197 -103.51 -46.46 -39.83
N THR A 198 -104.62 -45.93 -39.35
CA THR A 198 -105.92 -45.99 -40.05
C THR A 198 -106.29 -44.67 -40.74
N GLN A 199 -107.20 -44.70 -41.71
CA GLN A 199 -107.67 -43.47 -42.36
C GLN A 199 -108.86 -42.86 -41.61
N ARG A 200 -108.79 -41.56 -41.34
CA ARG A 200 -109.83 -40.80 -40.60
C ARG A 200 -111.15 -40.76 -41.37
N LEU A 201 -112.24 -41.18 -40.75
CA LEU A 201 -113.59 -41.22 -41.36
C LEU A 201 -114.37 -39.91 -41.16
N TRP A 202 -115.37 -39.65 -42.02
CA TRP A 202 -116.25 -38.50 -41.86
C TRP A 202 -117.01 -38.55 -40.52
N THR A 203 -116.98 -37.45 -39.78
CA THR A 203 -117.70 -37.27 -38.52
C THR A 203 -118.42 -35.94 -38.54
N GLU A 204 -119.70 -35.92 -38.19
CA GLU A 204 -120.47 -34.67 -38.10
C GLU A 204 -119.86 -33.76 -37.02
N LYS A 205 -119.52 -32.52 -37.37
CA LYS A 205 -119.01 -31.55 -36.39
C LYS A 205 -120.16 -30.80 -35.73
N ASN A 206 -120.12 -30.75 -34.39
CA ASN A 206 -120.90 -29.79 -33.61
C ASN A 206 -120.48 -28.36 -33.96
N VAL A 207 -121.33 -27.37 -33.64
CA VAL A 207 -120.88 -25.97 -33.68
C VAL A 207 -119.80 -25.78 -32.62
N GLY A 208 -118.62 -25.34 -33.03
CA GLY A 208 -117.43 -25.33 -32.18
C GLY A 208 -116.34 -24.42 -32.72
N LYS A 209 -115.29 -24.24 -31.92
CA LYS A 209 -114.14 -23.39 -32.24
C LYS A 209 -112.84 -24.12 -31.91
N TYR A 210 -111.83 -24.00 -32.77
CA TYR A 210 -110.48 -24.51 -32.53
C TYR A 210 -109.42 -23.60 -33.17
N ALA A 211 -108.15 -23.90 -32.90
CA ALA A 211 -107.00 -23.31 -33.60
C ALA A 211 -106.09 -24.41 -34.16
N ASN A 212 -105.33 -24.11 -35.20
CA ASN A 212 -104.25 -25.01 -35.65
C ASN A 212 -103.10 -25.05 -34.63
N SER A 213 -102.43 -26.20 -34.57
CA SER A 213 -101.17 -26.41 -33.83
C SER A 213 -100.18 -25.25 -34.00
N LEU A 214 -99.73 -24.66 -32.90
CA LEU A 214 -98.69 -23.62 -32.90
C LEU A 214 -97.29 -24.25 -32.91
N LYS A 215 -96.33 -23.59 -33.54
CA LYS A 215 -94.90 -23.93 -33.56
C LYS A 215 -94.07 -22.85 -32.88
N ARG A 216 -92.84 -23.16 -32.45
CA ARG A 216 -91.90 -22.21 -31.80
C ARG A 216 -91.74 -20.86 -32.53
N ASP A 217 -91.81 -20.85 -33.86
CA ASP A 217 -91.64 -19.69 -34.74
C ASP A 217 -92.96 -18.97 -35.11
N SER A 218 -94.11 -19.44 -34.62
CA SER A 218 -95.43 -18.94 -35.02
C SER A 218 -95.66 -17.50 -34.55
N THR A 219 -95.88 -16.59 -35.49
CA THR A 219 -96.24 -15.17 -35.24
C THR A 219 -97.75 -14.91 -35.40
N GLN A 220 -98.52 -15.95 -35.74
CA GLN A 220 -99.94 -15.88 -36.07
C GLN A 220 -100.65 -17.15 -35.59
N ILE A 221 -101.95 -17.05 -35.28
CA ILE A 221 -102.83 -18.15 -34.89
C ILE A 221 -103.95 -18.25 -35.92
N ASN A 222 -104.09 -19.42 -36.53
CA ASN A 222 -105.19 -19.71 -37.45
C ASN A 222 -106.36 -20.32 -36.68
N TRP A 223 -107.44 -19.54 -36.55
CA TRP A 223 -108.69 -19.90 -35.88
C TRP A 223 -109.69 -20.51 -36.86
N HIS A 224 -110.44 -21.49 -36.37
CA HIS A 224 -111.47 -22.21 -37.09
C HIS A 224 -112.79 -22.13 -36.30
N ILE A 225 -113.86 -21.70 -36.95
CA ILE A 225 -115.24 -21.88 -36.48
C ILE A 225 -115.86 -23.01 -37.32
N THR A 226 -116.23 -24.12 -36.68
CA THR A 226 -116.69 -25.35 -37.34
C THR A 226 -118.16 -25.64 -37.02
N GLY A 227 -118.85 -26.37 -37.91
CA GLY A 227 -120.15 -27.00 -37.63
C GLY A 227 -120.81 -27.60 -38.88
N SER A 228 -121.59 -28.67 -38.73
CA SER A 228 -122.41 -29.20 -39.84
C SER A 228 -123.54 -28.25 -40.21
N GLY A 229 -124.02 -28.32 -41.46
CA GLY A 229 -125.18 -27.51 -41.88
C GLY A 229 -126.43 -27.73 -41.04
N ARG A 230 -126.59 -28.93 -40.47
CA ARG A 230 -127.61 -29.24 -39.46
C ARG A 230 -127.35 -28.51 -38.15
N ARG A 231 -126.17 -28.70 -37.56
CA ARG A 231 -125.81 -28.16 -36.24
C ARG A 231 -125.83 -26.63 -36.21
N LEU A 232 -125.34 -25.99 -37.28
CA LEU A 232 -125.41 -24.54 -37.47
C LEU A 232 -126.86 -24.03 -37.50
N SER A 233 -127.75 -24.75 -38.17
CA SER A 233 -129.17 -24.40 -38.27
C SER A 233 -129.91 -24.58 -36.94
N GLU A 234 -129.77 -25.75 -36.32
CA GLU A 234 -130.36 -26.08 -35.01
C GLU A 234 -129.95 -25.06 -33.94
N ARG A 235 -128.65 -24.71 -33.89
CA ARG A 235 -128.10 -23.78 -32.90
C ARG A 235 -128.43 -22.32 -33.20
N SER A 236 -128.67 -21.95 -34.46
CA SER A 236 -129.30 -20.66 -34.82
C SER A 236 -130.80 -20.59 -34.47
N GLY A 237 -131.36 -21.63 -33.84
CA GLY A 237 -132.73 -21.67 -33.37
C GLY A 237 -133.76 -22.13 -34.41
N MET A 238 -133.33 -22.68 -35.55
CA MET A 238 -134.25 -23.28 -36.53
C MET A 238 -134.92 -24.53 -35.97
N PRO A 239 -136.22 -24.76 -36.26
CA PRO A 239 -136.88 -26.03 -35.95
C PRO A 239 -136.14 -27.24 -36.55
N ALA A 240 -136.10 -28.36 -35.81
CA ALA A 240 -135.44 -29.58 -36.26
C ALA A 240 -135.99 -30.05 -37.63
N GLY A 241 -135.08 -30.39 -38.55
CA GLY A 241 -135.40 -30.73 -39.94
C GLY A 241 -135.57 -29.53 -40.88
N THR A 242 -135.48 -28.29 -40.39
CA THR A 242 -135.32 -27.08 -41.22
C THR A 242 -133.89 -26.55 -41.14
N TYR A 243 -133.41 -25.96 -42.23
CA TYR A 243 -132.02 -25.54 -42.39
C TYR A 243 -131.95 -24.07 -42.78
N ALA A 244 -131.03 -23.32 -42.16
CA ALA A 244 -130.74 -21.94 -42.54
C ALA A 244 -129.90 -21.90 -43.84
N ASN A 245 -129.92 -20.78 -44.54
CA ASN A 245 -128.96 -20.46 -45.60
C ASN A 245 -127.92 -19.40 -45.18
N LYS A 246 -128.07 -18.80 -44.00
CA LYS A 246 -127.20 -17.74 -43.47
C LYS A 246 -126.95 -17.95 -41.98
N VAL A 247 -125.70 -17.78 -41.55
CA VAL A 247 -125.28 -17.69 -40.14
C VAL A 247 -124.39 -16.47 -39.95
N VAL A 248 -124.45 -15.90 -38.74
CA VAL A 248 -123.65 -14.74 -38.34
C VAL A 248 -122.99 -15.03 -37.00
N PHE A 249 -121.67 -14.87 -36.92
CA PHE A 249 -120.89 -15.03 -35.70
C PHE A 249 -120.31 -13.67 -35.27
N ASN A 250 -120.29 -13.41 -33.96
CA ASN A 250 -119.52 -12.32 -33.37
C ASN A 250 -118.33 -12.93 -32.62
N ASP A 251 -117.12 -12.69 -33.12
CA ASP A 251 -115.86 -13.20 -32.59
C ASP A 251 -115.15 -12.15 -31.73
N VAL A 252 -114.53 -12.58 -30.63
CA VAL A 252 -113.82 -11.72 -29.67
C VAL A 252 -112.54 -12.43 -29.18
N LEU A 253 -111.39 -11.82 -29.45
CA LEU A 253 -110.08 -12.26 -28.95
C LEU A 253 -109.96 -12.03 -27.43
N GLY A 254 -109.22 -12.91 -26.75
CA GLY A 254 -108.81 -12.69 -25.37
C GLY A 254 -107.78 -11.58 -25.20
N ALA A 255 -107.49 -11.25 -23.94
CA ALA A 255 -106.56 -10.18 -23.54
C ALA A 255 -105.07 -10.57 -23.69
N ASP A 256 -104.76 -11.47 -24.63
CA ASP A 256 -103.53 -12.29 -24.62
C ASP A 256 -102.42 -11.74 -25.53
N GLY A 257 -102.50 -10.49 -26.00
CA GLY A 257 -101.57 -9.93 -26.99
C GLY A 257 -101.78 -10.50 -28.40
N GLN A 258 -103.06 -10.57 -28.82
CA GLN A 258 -103.49 -10.95 -30.16
C GLN A 258 -104.24 -9.79 -30.84
N THR A 259 -104.17 -9.72 -32.17
CA THR A 259 -104.98 -8.80 -33.00
C THR A 259 -105.42 -9.49 -34.29
N LEU A 260 -106.70 -9.42 -34.68
CA LEU A 260 -107.21 -10.04 -35.91
C LEU A 260 -106.55 -9.44 -37.15
N LEU A 261 -106.20 -10.27 -38.14
CA LEU A 261 -105.59 -9.79 -39.37
C LEU A 261 -106.63 -9.11 -40.30
N PRO A 262 -106.33 -7.90 -40.81
CA PRO A 262 -107.27 -7.13 -41.63
C PRO A 262 -107.24 -7.50 -43.12
N ASP A 263 -106.37 -8.43 -43.54
CA ASP A 263 -106.29 -8.91 -44.92
C ASP A 263 -107.39 -9.94 -45.22
N ASP A 264 -108.29 -9.62 -46.15
CA ASP A 264 -109.36 -10.49 -46.62
C ASP A 264 -108.88 -11.83 -47.19
N SER A 265 -107.63 -11.92 -47.66
CA SER A 265 -107.08 -13.19 -48.15
C SER A 265 -107.01 -14.25 -47.05
N THR A 266 -106.84 -13.83 -45.79
CA THR A 266 -106.80 -14.74 -44.63
C THR A 266 -108.18 -15.27 -44.23
N TRP A 267 -109.27 -14.62 -44.62
CA TRP A 267 -110.64 -14.99 -44.23
C TRP A 267 -111.31 -15.84 -45.32
N TYR A 268 -111.48 -17.15 -45.05
CA TYR A 268 -112.06 -18.09 -46.00
C TYR A 268 -112.99 -19.12 -45.36
N VAL A 269 -113.82 -19.74 -46.20
CA VAL A 269 -114.64 -20.90 -45.81
C VAL A 269 -114.24 -22.12 -46.62
N ARG A 270 -114.01 -23.22 -45.92
CA ARG A 270 -113.75 -24.55 -46.48
C ARG A 270 -114.80 -25.55 -46.00
N VAL A 271 -114.99 -26.63 -46.75
CA VAL A 271 -116.04 -27.63 -46.46
C VAL A 271 -115.47 -29.05 -46.41
N ASP A 272 -115.95 -29.86 -45.47
CA ASP A 272 -115.68 -31.30 -45.37
C ASP A 272 -116.98 -32.08 -45.64
N PRO A 273 -117.24 -32.45 -46.91
CA PRO A 273 -118.46 -33.13 -47.32
C PRO A 273 -118.34 -34.64 -47.09
N LYS A 274 -119.43 -35.28 -46.64
CA LYS A 274 -119.47 -36.73 -46.38
C LYS A 274 -119.13 -37.60 -47.59
N SER A 275 -119.24 -37.07 -48.80
CA SER A 275 -118.87 -37.72 -50.06
C SER A 275 -117.37 -37.67 -50.40
N ALA A 276 -116.60 -36.77 -49.78
CA ALA A 276 -115.17 -36.61 -50.02
C ALA A 276 -114.44 -36.18 -48.71
N PRO A 277 -114.42 -37.06 -47.69
CA PRO A 277 -114.03 -36.66 -46.34
C PRO A 277 -112.57 -36.29 -46.17
N ASN A 278 -112.33 -35.32 -45.29
CA ASN A 278 -111.03 -34.72 -44.97
C ASN A 278 -110.33 -33.98 -46.13
N GLN A 279 -110.98 -33.75 -47.27
CA GLN A 279 -110.36 -33.01 -48.38
C GLN A 279 -110.38 -31.48 -48.20
N TYR A 280 -111.25 -30.96 -47.33
CA TYR A 280 -111.37 -29.54 -46.97
C TYR A 280 -111.23 -28.50 -48.12
N PRO A 281 -111.86 -28.67 -49.31
CA PRO A 281 -111.84 -27.67 -50.37
C PRO A 281 -112.35 -26.30 -49.89
N THR A 282 -111.62 -25.24 -50.26
CA THR A 282 -112.04 -23.84 -50.04
C THR A 282 -113.12 -23.47 -51.06
N VAL A 283 -114.26 -22.97 -50.60
CA VAL A 283 -115.43 -22.65 -51.46
C VAL A 283 -115.65 -21.13 -51.64
N ALA A 284 -115.18 -20.30 -50.71
CA ALA A 284 -115.14 -18.84 -50.85
C ALA A 284 -114.07 -18.20 -49.94
N ARG A 285 -113.62 -16.99 -50.31
CA ARG A 285 -112.88 -16.03 -49.47
C ARG A 285 -113.70 -14.75 -49.35
N VAL A 286 -113.36 -13.88 -48.40
CA VAL A 286 -113.97 -12.54 -48.37
C VAL A 286 -113.63 -11.79 -49.66
N GLY A 287 -114.66 -11.17 -50.27
CA GLY A 287 -114.55 -10.54 -51.59
C GLY A 287 -114.44 -11.50 -52.78
N GLN A 288 -114.31 -12.81 -52.57
CA GLN A 288 -114.16 -13.82 -53.64
C GLN A 288 -115.11 -15.01 -53.42
N PRO A 289 -116.40 -14.89 -53.80
CA PRO A 289 -117.34 -16.00 -53.77
C PRO A 289 -117.06 -17.02 -54.90
N GLY A 290 -117.47 -18.27 -54.70
CA GLY A 290 -117.49 -19.29 -55.75
C GLY A 290 -116.13 -19.86 -56.16
N ILE A 291 -115.14 -19.89 -55.24
CA ILE A 291 -113.81 -20.49 -55.48
C ILE A 291 -113.92 -21.98 -55.84
N ASN A 292 -114.86 -22.71 -55.22
CA ASN A 292 -115.23 -24.06 -55.63
C ASN A 292 -116.75 -24.23 -55.44
N THR A 293 -117.48 -24.37 -56.54
CA THR A 293 -118.94 -24.45 -56.57
C THR A 293 -119.48 -25.89 -56.51
N THR A 294 -118.61 -26.91 -56.50
CA THR A 294 -118.97 -28.34 -56.48
C THR A 294 -119.87 -28.72 -55.30
N TYR A 295 -119.73 -27.99 -54.19
CA TYR A 295 -120.44 -28.23 -52.93
C TYR A 295 -121.44 -27.11 -52.58
N GLY A 296 -121.83 -26.31 -53.58
CA GLY A 296 -122.72 -25.16 -53.45
C GLY A 296 -122.01 -23.81 -53.61
N ASN A 297 -122.79 -22.74 -53.66
CA ASN A 297 -122.32 -21.37 -53.84
C ASN A 297 -122.40 -20.59 -52.52
N TYR A 298 -121.31 -19.91 -52.15
CA TYR A 298 -121.15 -19.27 -50.84
C TYR A 298 -120.56 -17.87 -50.94
N THR A 299 -120.99 -16.98 -50.05
CA THR A 299 -120.34 -15.70 -49.75
C THR A 299 -119.87 -15.68 -48.30
N LEU A 300 -118.72 -15.03 -48.06
CA LEU A 300 -118.19 -14.76 -46.72
C LEU A 300 -117.97 -13.24 -46.61
N GLU A 301 -118.50 -12.65 -45.54
CA GLU A 301 -118.40 -11.22 -45.24
C GLU A 301 -117.84 -11.06 -43.81
N ARG A 302 -116.97 -10.08 -43.58
CA ARG A 302 -116.42 -9.78 -42.24
C ARG A 302 -116.29 -8.27 -42.00
N THR A 303 -116.54 -7.86 -40.75
CA THR A 303 -116.29 -6.50 -40.26
C THR A 303 -115.51 -6.59 -38.96
N ILE A 304 -114.31 -6.02 -38.90
CA ILE A 304 -113.44 -6.02 -37.71
C ILE A 304 -113.59 -4.68 -36.95
N SER A 305 -113.52 -4.70 -35.62
CA SER A 305 -113.50 -3.50 -34.78
C SER A 305 -112.21 -2.68 -34.94
N ALA A 306 -112.26 -1.38 -34.63
CA ALA A 306 -111.14 -0.45 -34.84
C ALA A 306 -109.88 -0.76 -34.01
N ASP A 307 -110.00 -1.55 -32.95
CA ASP A 307 -108.91 -2.06 -32.11
C ASP A 307 -108.36 -3.43 -32.57
N GLY A 308 -108.98 -4.03 -33.61
CA GLY A 308 -108.65 -5.35 -34.12
C GLY A 308 -108.96 -6.50 -33.17
N LYS A 309 -109.76 -6.31 -32.11
CA LYS A 309 -110.01 -7.35 -31.09
C LYS A 309 -111.30 -8.16 -31.30
N SER A 310 -112.21 -7.70 -32.15
CA SER A 310 -113.47 -8.40 -32.44
C SER A 310 -113.87 -8.34 -33.91
N ALA A 311 -114.69 -9.28 -34.37
CA ALA A 311 -115.25 -9.26 -35.73
C ALA A 311 -116.65 -9.85 -35.81
N THR A 312 -117.54 -9.21 -36.58
CA THR A 312 -118.77 -9.84 -37.04
C THR A 312 -118.49 -10.53 -38.38
N VAL A 313 -118.80 -11.82 -38.47
CA VAL A 313 -118.52 -12.68 -39.62
C VAL A 313 -119.82 -13.31 -40.10
N THR A 314 -120.14 -13.18 -41.38
CA THR A 314 -121.35 -13.72 -42.00
C THR A 314 -120.99 -14.73 -43.07
N LEU A 315 -121.47 -15.96 -42.93
CA LEU A 315 -121.44 -16.98 -43.98
C LEU A 315 -122.85 -17.14 -44.54
N THR A 316 -123.00 -16.99 -45.86
CA THR A 316 -124.27 -17.21 -46.57
C THR A 316 -124.07 -18.20 -47.71
N ARG A 317 -124.94 -19.20 -47.80
CA ARG A 317 -125.12 -20.02 -49.00
C ARG A 317 -126.15 -19.34 -49.91
N THR A 318 -125.79 -19.11 -51.17
CA THR A 318 -126.58 -18.29 -52.11
C THR A 318 -127.46 -19.11 -53.05
N ASP A 319 -127.22 -20.42 -53.16
CA ASP A 319 -127.98 -21.34 -54.02
C ASP A 319 -128.93 -22.30 -53.26
N GLY A 320 -129.02 -22.19 -51.93
CA GLY A 320 -129.90 -23.02 -51.11
C GLY A 320 -129.56 -22.94 -49.62
N ASN A 321 -130.10 -23.86 -48.83
CA ASN A 321 -129.81 -23.97 -47.40
C ASN A 321 -128.52 -24.78 -47.15
N PHE A 322 -127.88 -24.61 -45.99
CA PHE A 322 -126.71 -25.41 -45.60
C PHE A 322 -127.01 -26.90 -45.62
N ASP A 323 -126.09 -27.68 -46.16
CA ASP A 323 -126.27 -29.12 -46.35
C ASP A 323 -125.97 -29.88 -45.03
N PRO A 324 -126.89 -30.73 -44.53
CA PRO A 324 -126.66 -31.49 -43.30
C PRO A 324 -125.57 -32.57 -43.41
N SER A 325 -125.15 -32.93 -44.63
CA SER A 325 -124.05 -33.87 -44.91
C SER A 325 -122.69 -33.19 -45.12
N ILE A 326 -122.62 -31.88 -44.91
CA ILE A 326 -121.41 -31.08 -45.05
C ILE A 326 -121.05 -30.45 -43.70
N ASN A 327 -119.79 -30.62 -43.30
CA ASN A 327 -119.16 -29.84 -42.24
C ASN A 327 -118.60 -28.54 -42.85
N TYR A 328 -118.91 -27.40 -42.25
CA TYR A 328 -118.42 -26.09 -42.66
C TYR A 328 -117.33 -25.63 -41.70
N GLU A 329 -116.27 -25.01 -42.23
CA GLU A 329 -115.25 -24.32 -41.43
C GLU A 329 -114.98 -22.93 -41.98
N ILE A 330 -115.21 -21.91 -41.16
CA ILE A 330 -114.74 -20.54 -41.39
C ILE A 330 -113.36 -20.43 -40.76
N VAL A 331 -112.35 -20.07 -41.55
CA VAL A 331 -110.94 -20.00 -41.19
C VAL A 331 -110.42 -18.58 -41.36
N TYR A 332 -109.65 -18.11 -40.39
CA TYR A 332 -109.06 -16.76 -40.36
C TYR A 332 -107.95 -16.67 -39.32
N SER A 333 -107.19 -15.58 -39.33
CA SER A 333 -105.94 -15.47 -38.59
C SER A 333 -105.93 -14.29 -37.60
N SER A 334 -105.41 -14.50 -36.39
CA SER A 334 -104.91 -13.42 -35.53
C SER A 334 -103.38 -13.36 -35.58
N LYS A 335 -102.81 -12.16 -35.51
CA LYS A 335 -101.39 -11.92 -35.27
C LYS A 335 -101.11 -11.94 -33.77
N ILE A 336 -99.97 -12.51 -33.40
CA ILE A 336 -99.36 -12.41 -32.07
C ILE A 336 -98.42 -11.20 -32.03
N ASP A 337 -98.37 -10.49 -30.90
CA ASP A 337 -97.39 -9.43 -30.66
C ASP A 337 -95.98 -10.02 -30.38
N GLY A 338 -95.33 -10.52 -31.43
CA GLY A 338 -94.05 -11.23 -31.40
C GLY A 338 -94.17 -12.66 -31.93
N ASN A 339 -93.25 -13.53 -31.51
CA ASN A 339 -93.41 -14.98 -31.66
C ASN A 339 -94.34 -15.52 -30.56
N VAL A 340 -94.83 -16.74 -30.73
CA VAL A 340 -95.52 -17.47 -29.67
C VAL A 340 -94.60 -17.65 -28.45
N ILE A 341 -95.17 -17.48 -27.26
CA ILE A 341 -94.46 -17.73 -25.99
C ILE A 341 -94.83 -19.15 -25.53
N PRO A 342 -93.85 -20.03 -25.21
CA PRO A 342 -94.13 -21.35 -24.66
C PRO A 342 -95.00 -21.29 -23.39
N GLU A 343 -95.88 -22.27 -23.21
CA GLU A 343 -96.88 -22.37 -22.13
C GLU A 343 -97.90 -21.20 -22.02
N LYS A 344 -97.73 -20.11 -22.79
CA LYS A 344 -98.72 -19.02 -22.82
C LYS A 344 -99.97 -19.48 -23.54
N GLN A 345 -101.11 -19.30 -22.86
CA GLN A 345 -102.42 -19.53 -23.44
C GLN A 345 -102.88 -18.32 -24.27
N TYR A 346 -103.46 -18.60 -25.42
CA TYR A 346 -104.07 -17.64 -26.34
C TYR A 346 -105.52 -18.05 -26.56
N THR A 347 -106.46 -17.16 -26.30
CA THR A 347 -107.90 -17.45 -26.28
C THR A 347 -108.66 -16.65 -27.32
N ASN A 348 -109.76 -17.21 -27.81
CA ASN A 348 -110.69 -16.53 -28.71
C ASN A 348 -112.10 -17.15 -28.53
N SER A 349 -113.16 -16.35 -28.62
CA SER A 349 -114.56 -16.80 -28.45
C SER A 349 -115.46 -16.27 -29.55
N ALA A 350 -116.19 -17.16 -30.25
CA ALA A 350 -117.24 -16.77 -31.18
C ALA A 350 -118.63 -17.00 -30.58
N THR A 351 -119.58 -16.12 -30.87
CA THR A 351 -121.00 -16.27 -30.48
C THR A 351 -121.86 -16.27 -31.74
N LEU A 352 -122.64 -17.33 -31.96
CA LEU A 352 -123.59 -17.42 -33.05
C LEU A 352 -124.81 -16.53 -32.75
N VAL A 353 -125.26 -15.73 -33.72
CA VAL A 353 -126.44 -14.85 -33.54
C VAL A 353 -127.71 -15.71 -33.56
N GLY A 354 -128.52 -15.60 -32.51
CA GLY A 354 -129.71 -16.44 -32.28
C GLY A 354 -129.47 -17.67 -31.40
N ASP A 355 -128.23 -17.87 -30.95
CA ASP A 355 -127.80 -19.01 -30.13
C ASP A 355 -128.41 -19.03 -28.71
N LYS A 356 -128.53 -20.25 -28.18
CA LYS A 356 -129.03 -20.57 -26.83
C LYS A 356 -128.01 -21.35 -25.98
N GLU A 357 -126.93 -21.85 -26.58
CA GLU A 357 -125.87 -22.63 -25.92
C GLU A 357 -124.70 -21.76 -25.44
N GLY A 358 -124.64 -20.48 -25.84
CA GLY A 358 -123.61 -19.51 -25.40
C GLY A 358 -122.40 -19.41 -26.35
N PRO A 359 -121.31 -18.74 -25.95
CA PRO A 359 -120.11 -18.61 -26.79
C PRO A 359 -119.38 -19.95 -26.97
N ILE A 360 -118.87 -20.20 -28.18
CA ILE A 360 -117.86 -21.22 -28.47
C ILE A 360 -116.46 -20.63 -28.24
N THR A 361 -115.94 -20.79 -27.03
CA THR A 361 -114.57 -20.41 -26.66
C THR A 361 -113.58 -21.52 -27.03
N SER A 362 -112.40 -21.11 -27.49
CA SER A 362 -111.25 -21.99 -27.68
C SER A 362 -110.00 -21.31 -27.12
N ALA A 363 -109.06 -22.14 -26.67
CA ALA A 363 -107.78 -21.74 -26.11
C ALA A 363 -106.70 -22.67 -26.66
N ILE A 364 -105.53 -22.11 -27.00
CA ILE A 364 -104.39 -22.83 -27.54
C ILE A 364 -103.10 -22.32 -26.89
N SER A 365 -102.09 -23.18 -26.76
CA SER A 365 -100.75 -22.81 -26.26
C SER A 365 -99.67 -23.52 -27.07
N TYR A 366 -98.52 -22.90 -27.27
CA TYR A 366 -97.35 -23.65 -27.72
C TYR A 366 -96.73 -24.36 -26.51
N ARG A 367 -96.85 -25.69 -26.44
CA ARG A 367 -96.00 -26.54 -25.60
C ARG A 367 -94.81 -26.96 -26.44
N ASP A 368 -93.59 -26.81 -25.93
CA ASP A 368 -92.41 -27.33 -26.65
C ASP A 368 -92.38 -28.85 -26.49
N PRO A 369 -92.60 -29.66 -27.55
CA PRO A 369 -92.86 -31.09 -27.38
C PRO A 369 -91.57 -31.92 -27.36
N ILE A 370 -90.41 -31.24 -27.25
CA ILE A 370 -89.08 -31.77 -27.45
C ILE A 370 -88.23 -31.45 -26.21
N THR A 371 -87.75 -32.51 -25.56
CA THR A 371 -86.76 -32.46 -24.50
C THR A 371 -85.48 -33.16 -24.98
N TYR A 372 -84.33 -32.65 -24.52
CA TYR A 372 -83.04 -33.32 -24.67
C TYR A 372 -82.42 -33.41 -23.28
N THR A 373 -81.99 -34.60 -22.88
CA THR A 373 -81.21 -34.83 -21.67
C THR A 373 -79.94 -35.57 -22.04
N ILE A 374 -78.79 -35.08 -21.59
CA ILE A 374 -77.50 -35.74 -21.72
C ILE A 374 -76.93 -35.99 -20.33
N GLU A 375 -76.31 -37.15 -20.16
CA GLU A 375 -75.44 -37.49 -19.04
C GLU A 375 -74.00 -37.57 -19.57
N MET A 376 -73.04 -37.00 -18.85
CA MET A 376 -71.61 -37.20 -19.07
C MET A 376 -70.82 -36.90 -17.79
N LYS A 377 -69.55 -37.29 -17.74
CA LYS A 377 -68.60 -36.96 -16.67
C LYS A 377 -67.17 -36.90 -17.23
N PRO A 378 -66.24 -36.16 -16.61
CA PRO A 378 -64.84 -36.20 -17.04
C PRO A 378 -64.21 -37.57 -16.84
N GLY A 379 -63.44 -38.02 -17.83
CA GLY A 379 -62.52 -39.14 -17.67
C GLY A 379 -61.20 -38.64 -17.08
N TYR A 380 -60.64 -39.36 -16.10
CA TYR A 380 -59.36 -39.03 -15.47
C TYR A 380 -58.33 -40.15 -15.65
N GLY A 381 -57.06 -39.79 -15.75
CA GLY A 381 -55.92 -40.70 -15.79
C GLY A 381 -54.70 -40.10 -15.09
N ALA A 382 -53.63 -40.87 -14.93
CA ALA A 382 -52.43 -40.42 -14.22
C ALA A 382 -51.14 -40.90 -14.91
N PHE A 383 -50.01 -40.53 -14.31
CA PHE A 383 -48.69 -41.05 -14.65
C PHE A 383 -47.86 -41.24 -13.37
N GLY A 384 -46.77 -41.98 -13.46
CA GLY A 384 -45.82 -42.12 -12.37
C GLY A 384 -44.39 -42.16 -12.90
N VAL A 385 -43.50 -41.38 -12.30
CA VAL A 385 -42.08 -41.32 -12.68
C VAL A 385 -41.27 -42.15 -11.70
N LYS A 386 -40.57 -43.18 -12.19
CA LYS A 386 -39.55 -43.90 -11.42
C LYS A 386 -38.16 -43.44 -11.86
N LYS A 387 -37.36 -42.99 -10.89
CA LYS A 387 -35.96 -42.62 -11.11
C LYS A 387 -35.06 -43.84 -10.99
N TYR A 388 -34.12 -43.98 -11.91
CA TYR A 388 -33.02 -44.93 -11.89
C TYR A 388 -31.67 -44.21 -11.99
N VAL A 389 -30.60 -44.85 -11.52
CA VAL A 389 -29.22 -44.38 -11.73
C VAL A 389 -28.30 -45.52 -12.18
N LEU A 390 -27.45 -45.22 -13.17
CA LEU A 390 -26.37 -46.09 -13.65
C LEU A 390 -25.01 -45.51 -13.22
N GLY A 391 -23.94 -46.33 -13.23
CA GLY A 391 -22.56 -45.90 -13.00
C GLY A 391 -22.15 -45.69 -11.53
N ALA A 392 -23.08 -45.42 -10.62
CA ALA A 392 -22.87 -45.39 -9.17
C ALA A 392 -23.85 -46.31 -8.43
N GLN A 393 -23.49 -46.75 -7.22
CA GLN A 393 -24.39 -47.52 -6.34
C GLN A 393 -25.19 -46.59 -5.43
N VAL A 394 -26.42 -46.99 -5.07
CA VAL A 394 -27.25 -46.31 -4.07
C VAL A 394 -26.99 -46.92 -2.69
N GLY A 395 -26.71 -46.08 -1.69
CA GLY A 395 -26.32 -46.52 -0.36
C GLY A 395 -25.90 -45.37 0.57
N ALA A 396 -25.03 -45.65 1.54
CA ALA A 396 -24.64 -44.72 2.60
C ALA A 396 -23.13 -44.43 2.68
N ASP A 397 -22.29 -45.16 1.93
CA ASP A 397 -20.83 -44.98 1.97
C ASP A 397 -20.38 -43.78 1.13
N ALA A 398 -19.18 -43.25 1.43
CA ALA A 398 -18.58 -42.17 0.66
C ALA A 398 -18.38 -42.57 -0.82
N GLY A 399 -19.00 -41.84 -1.73
CA GLY A 399 -19.01 -42.15 -3.17
C GLY A 399 -20.21 -42.99 -3.66
N GLN A 400 -21.14 -43.35 -2.77
CA GLN A 400 -22.47 -43.85 -3.14
C GLN A 400 -23.49 -42.69 -3.17
N ILE A 401 -24.63 -42.91 -3.82
CA ILE A 401 -25.75 -41.95 -3.84
C ILE A 401 -26.68 -42.26 -2.66
N PRO A 402 -26.98 -41.30 -1.76
CA PRO A 402 -27.95 -41.49 -0.69
C PRO A 402 -29.32 -41.89 -1.23
N ALA A 403 -29.98 -42.88 -0.63
CA ALA A 403 -31.33 -43.32 -1.01
C ALA A 403 -32.42 -42.24 -0.84
N ALA A 404 -32.10 -41.12 -0.18
CA ALA A 404 -32.94 -39.92 -0.05
C ALA A 404 -32.66 -38.84 -1.10
N THR A 405 -31.64 -38.99 -1.95
CA THR A 405 -31.38 -38.06 -3.07
C THR A 405 -32.57 -38.07 -4.03
N ALA A 406 -33.17 -36.89 -4.24
CA ALA A 406 -34.34 -36.71 -5.10
C ALA A 406 -34.11 -35.62 -6.14
N VAL A 407 -34.25 -36.00 -7.40
CA VAL A 407 -34.09 -35.11 -8.54
C VAL A 407 -35.36 -34.27 -8.74
N THR A 408 -35.22 -33.10 -9.36
CA THR A 408 -36.39 -32.29 -9.77
C THR A 408 -36.79 -32.64 -11.19
N VAL A 409 -38.00 -33.17 -11.38
CA VAL A 409 -38.63 -33.30 -12.70
C VAL A 409 -39.63 -32.16 -12.88
N ASN A 410 -39.53 -31.42 -13.98
CA ASN A 410 -40.51 -30.40 -14.36
C ASN A 410 -41.61 -31.06 -15.19
N VAL A 411 -42.86 -30.78 -14.84
CA VAL A 411 -44.06 -31.32 -15.47
C VAL A 411 -44.81 -30.18 -16.14
N LYS A 412 -44.61 -30.02 -17.45
CA LYS A 412 -45.46 -29.15 -18.28
C LYS A 412 -46.68 -29.94 -18.73
N TYR A 413 -47.86 -29.34 -18.72
CA TYR A 413 -49.08 -29.97 -19.21
C TYR A 413 -49.89 -29.05 -20.12
N GLU A 414 -50.59 -29.65 -21.08
CA GLU A 414 -51.49 -28.98 -22.02
C GLU A 414 -52.85 -29.69 -21.90
N LEU A 415 -53.83 -29.00 -21.28
CA LEU A 415 -55.17 -29.53 -21.04
C LEU A 415 -55.94 -29.71 -22.37
N PRO A 416 -56.95 -30.61 -22.43
CA PRO A 416 -57.74 -30.83 -23.63
C PRO A 416 -58.43 -29.55 -24.10
N ALA A 417 -58.55 -29.35 -25.42
CA ALA A 417 -59.27 -28.22 -25.97
C ALA A 417 -60.75 -28.27 -25.54
N GLY A 418 -61.27 -27.14 -25.04
CA GLY A 418 -62.63 -27.05 -24.51
C GLY A 418 -62.80 -27.48 -23.04
N TRP A 419 -61.76 -27.97 -22.38
CA TRP A 419 -61.82 -28.34 -20.96
C TRP A 419 -61.67 -27.10 -20.05
N ASP A 420 -62.69 -26.82 -19.22
CA ASP A 420 -62.73 -25.65 -18.31
C ASP A 420 -62.78 -26.12 -16.83
N PRO A 421 -61.77 -25.78 -15.99
CA PRO A 421 -61.81 -26.12 -14.56
C PRO A 421 -62.96 -25.46 -13.79
N ALA A 422 -63.57 -24.38 -14.28
CA ALA A 422 -64.74 -23.77 -13.63
C ALA A 422 -65.99 -24.68 -13.72
N LEU A 423 -66.05 -25.56 -14.71
CA LEU A 423 -67.12 -26.55 -14.90
C LEU A 423 -66.78 -27.92 -14.29
N HIS A 424 -65.54 -28.10 -13.83
CA HIS A 424 -65.03 -29.34 -13.25
C HIS A 424 -64.37 -29.08 -11.88
N PRO A 425 -65.15 -28.59 -10.88
CA PRO A 425 -64.64 -28.20 -9.56
C PRO A 425 -64.14 -29.39 -8.72
N GLU A 426 -64.36 -30.63 -9.16
CA GLU A 426 -63.76 -31.83 -8.57
C GLU A 426 -62.30 -32.04 -8.97
N TRP A 427 -61.81 -31.35 -10.01
CA TRP A 427 -60.39 -31.30 -10.36
C TRP A 427 -59.71 -30.06 -9.77
N THR A 428 -58.48 -30.23 -9.27
CA THR A 428 -57.65 -29.14 -8.77
C THR A 428 -56.30 -29.18 -9.48
N ALA A 429 -55.87 -28.03 -10.00
CA ALA A 429 -54.60 -27.91 -10.71
C ALA A 429 -53.40 -28.18 -9.78
N PRO A 430 -52.34 -28.86 -10.27
CA PRO A 430 -51.13 -29.12 -9.49
C PRO A 430 -50.43 -27.83 -9.05
N GLU A 431 -49.83 -27.86 -7.86
CA GLU A 431 -49.10 -26.74 -7.23
C GLU A 431 -49.82 -25.36 -7.33
N GLY A 432 -51.15 -25.35 -7.24
CA GLY A 432 -51.95 -24.13 -7.29
C GLY A 432 -52.11 -23.52 -8.69
N GLY A 433 -51.84 -24.29 -9.75
CA GLY A 433 -51.93 -23.83 -11.14
C GLY A 433 -50.59 -23.53 -11.82
N ALA A 434 -49.47 -23.88 -11.19
CA ALA A 434 -48.15 -23.79 -11.83
C ALA A 434 -48.10 -24.67 -13.10
N ASN A 435 -47.50 -24.15 -14.18
CA ASN A 435 -47.30 -24.88 -15.43
C ASN A 435 -46.08 -24.33 -16.20
N PRO A 436 -44.94 -25.06 -16.25
CA PRO A 436 -44.71 -26.34 -15.58
C PRO A 436 -44.78 -26.23 -14.06
N TYR A 437 -45.24 -27.32 -13.42
CA TYR A 437 -45.06 -27.54 -11.98
C TYR A 437 -43.85 -28.47 -11.76
N THR A 438 -43.42 -28.66 -10.51
CA THR A 438 -42.27 -29.52 -10.19
C THR A 438 -42.66 -30.75 -9.37
N MET A 439 -41.93 -31.85 -9.56
CA MET A 439 -42.02 -33.02 -8.69
C MET A 439 -40.63 -33.50 -8.28
N LYS A 440 -40.47 -33.86 -7.00
CA LYS A 440 -39.24 -34.48 -6.48
C LYS A 440 -39.34 -36.00 -6.59
N VAL A 441 -38.39 -36.62 -7.28
CA VAL A 441 -38.37 -38.07 -7.52
C VAL A 441 -37.11 -38.69 -6.89
N PRO A 442 -37.24 -39.42 -5.76
CA PRO A 442 -36.10 -40.08 -5.12
C PRO A 442 -35.53 -41.21 -6.00
N VAL A 443 -34.20 -41.40 -5.94
CA VAL A 443 -33.52 -42.46 -6.69
C VAL A 443 -34.04 -43.85 -6.31
N GLU A 444 -34.21 -44.72 -7.32
CA GLU A 444 -34.81 -46.05 -7.23
C GLU A 444 -36.25 -46.12 -6.71
N GLN A 445 -36.93 -44.99 -6.54
CA GLN A 445 -38.33 -44.91 -6.09
C GLN A 445 -39.25 -44.35 -7.19
N GLY A 446 -40.50 -44.78 -7.17
CA GLY A 446 -41.57 -44.29 -8.05
C GLY A 446 -42.42 -43.24 -7.34
N VAL A 447 -42.63 -42.09 -7.99
CA VAL A 447 -43.50 -41.02 -7.50
C VAL A 447 -44.66 -40.83 -8.48
N ALA A 448 -45.89 -40.86 -7.96
CA ALA A 448 -47.08 -40.59 -8.76
C ALA A 448 -47.16 -39.10 -9.12
N GLY A 449 -47.47 -38.81 -10.38
CA GLY A 449 -47.92 -37.49 -10.83
C GLY A 449 -49.37 -37.24 -10.43
N VAL A 450 -49.83 -36.00 -10.60
CA VAL A 450 -51.23 -35.63 -10.33
C VAL A 450 -52.15 -36.23 -11.41
N ALA A 451 -53.38 -36.56 -11.03
CA ALA A 451 -54.39 -37.02 -11.97
C ALA A 451 -54.84 -35.88 -12.89
N PHE A 452 -54.95 -36.16 -14.18
CA PHE A 452 -55.27 -35.21 -15.24
C PHE A 452 -56.48 -35.70 -16.06
N PRO A 453 -57.25 -34.78 -16.69
CA PRO A 453 -58.28 -35.14 -17.64
C PRO A 453 -57.76 -36.02 -18.79
N LYS A 454 -58.62 -36.92 -19.27
CA LYS A 454 -58.41 -37.75 -20.46
C LYS A 454 -58.04 -36.85 -21.65
N GLY A 455 -56.91 -37.14 -22.30
CA GLY A 455 -56.41 -36.35 -23.42
C GLY A 455 -55.46 -35.20 -23.03
N THR A 456 -55.21 -34.93 -21.74
CA THR A 456 -54.15 -34.00 -21.35
C THR A 456 -52.81 -34.49 -21.89
N LYS A 457 -52.07 -33.62 -22.58
CA LYS A 457 -50.70 -33.89 -23.01
C LYS A 457 -49.75 -33.47 -21.90
N VAL A 458 -48.88 -34.37 -21.47
CA VAL A 458 -47.85 -34.14 -20.43
C VAL A 458 -46.47 -34.22 -21.07
N THR A 459 -45.63 -33.25 -20.73
CA THR A 459 -44.23 -33.15 -21.15
C THR A 459 -43.35 -33.10 -19.90
N LEU A 460 -42.37 -34.01 -19.83
CA LEU A 460 -41.45 -34.15 -18.69
C LEU A 460 -40.03 -33.79 -19.11
N THR A 461 -39.35 -33.00 -18.28
CA THR A 461 -37.90 -32.72 -18.35
C THR A 461 -37.30 -32.81 -16.96
N GLU A 462 -36.00 -33.03 -16.83
CA GLU A 462 -35.30 -33.04 -15.54
C GLU A 462 -34.45 -31.78 -15.37
N SER A 463 -34.42 -31.22 -14.16
CA SER A 463 -33.47 -30.16 -13.79
C SER A 463 -32.23 -30.78 -13.16
N LEU A 464 -31.16 -30.87 -13.97
CA LEU A 464 -29.85 -31.43 -13.63
C LEU A 464 -29.02 -30.49 -12.74
N ASP A 465 -29.52 -30.23 -11.53
CA ASP A 465 -28.76 -29.53 -10.49
C ASP A 465 -27.70 -30.47 -9.88
N SER A 466 -26.43 -30.09 -9.98
CA SER A 466 -25.30 -30.84 -9.45
C SER A 466 -25.32 -30.94 -7.91
N ALA A 467 -25.99 -30.02 -7.20
CA ALA A 467 -26.15 -30.07 -5.75
C ALA A 467 -27.06 -31.21 -5.27
N GLN A 468 -27.71 -31.96 -6.18
CA GLN A 468 -28.49 -33.16 -5.86
C GLN A 468 -27.62 -34.38 -5.53
N LEU A 469 -26.34 -34.38 -5.94
CA LEU A 469 -25.39 -35.47 -5.71
C LEU A 469 -24.37 -35.12 -4.61
N PRO A 470 -23.80 -36.12 -3.91
CA PRO A 470 -22.62 -35.91 -3.07
C PRO A 470 -21.43 -35.43 -3.92
N ALA A 471 -20.57 -34.57 -3.36
CA ALA A 471 -19.48 -33.92 -4.10
C ALA A 471 -18.54 -34.88 -4.87
N ALA A 472 -18.39 -36.13 -4.44
CA ALA A 472 -17.60 -37.15 -5.13
C ALA A 472 -18.23 -37.68 -6.44
N LEU A 473 -19.47 -37.30 -6.76
CA LEU A 473 -20.23 -37.75 -7.93
C LEU A 473 -20.80 -36.58 -8.72
N ARG A 474 -20.97 -36.79 -10.03
CA ARG A 474 -21.68 -35.88 -10.94
C ARG A 474 -22.54 -36.67 -11.92
N TRP A 475 -23.52 -36.02 -12.53
CA TRP A 475 -24.20 -36.58 -13.70
C TRP A 475 -23.24 -36.62 -14.91
N GLN A 476 -23.42 -37.64 -15.76
CA GLN A 476 -22.64 -37.88 -16.96
C GLN A 476 -23.57 -38.00 -18.17
N GLY A 477 -23.52 -36.99 -19.05
CA GLY A 477 -24.38 -36.90 -20.21
C GLY A 477 -25.83 -36.54 -19.87
N GLU A 478 -26.67 -36.57 -20.90
CA GLU A 478 -28.07 -36.17 -20.83
C GLU A 478 -28.96 -37.29 -20.24
N PRO A 479 -29.96 -36.99 -19.40
CA PRO A 479 -30.93 -37.96 -18.90
C PRO A 479 -31.76 -38.60 -20.01
N SER A 480 -32.14 -39.85 -19.78
CA SER A 480 -32.97 -40.64 -20.69
C SER A 480 -34.33 -40.95 -20.06
N PHE A 481 -35.39 -40.69 -20.81
CA PHE A 481 -36.77 -40.99 -20.44
C PHE A 481 -37.30 -42.16 -21.26
N SER A 482 -38.18 -42.98 -20.69
CA SER A 482 -38.91 -44.02 -21.43
C SER A 482 -40.35 -44.16 -20.94
N VAL A 483 -41.30 -44.20 -21.87
CA VAL A 483 -42.75 -44.28 -21.63
C VAL A 483 -43.36 -45.28 -22.61
N GLY A 484 -43.83 -46.42 -22.11
CA GLY A 484 -44.25 -47.53 -22.97
C GLY A 484 -43.10 -48.01 -23.86
N SER A 485 -43.31 -47.98 -25.18
CA SER A 485 -42.29 -48.32 -26.18
C SER A 485 -41.46 -47.12 -26.67
N THR A 486 -41.71 -45.91 -26.16
CA THR A 486 -41.04 -44.68 -26.59
C THR A 486 -39.91 -44.34 -25.64
N SER A 487 -38.69 -44.18 -26.16
CA SER A 487 -37.54 -43.70 -25.38
C SER A 487 -36.98 -42.41 -26.00
N ALA A 488 -36.58 -41.47 -25.16
CA ALA A 488 -36.13 -40.14 -25.55
C ALA A 488 -35.03 -39.61 -24.60
N VAL A 489 -34.39 -38.51 -24.97
CA VAL A 489 -33.30 -37.87 -24.21
C VAL A 489 -33.72 -36.44 -23.87
N ASN A 490 -33.44 -35.99 -22.65
CA ASN A 490 -33.84 -34.71 -22.03
C ASN A 490 -35.34 -34.42 -21.87
N GLU A 491 -36.17 -34.80 -22.84
CA GLU A 491 -37.61 -34.55 -22.83
C GLU A 491 -38.38 -35.80 -23.26
N VAL A 492 -39.53 -36.07 -22.63
CA VAL A 492 -40.55 -36.98 -23.19
C VAL A 492 -41.93 -36.33 -23.11
N SER A 493 -42.72 -36.51 -24.17
CA SER A 493 -44.12 -36.09 -24.24
C SER A 493 -45.04 -37.28 -24.48
N PHE A 494 -46.16 -37.34 -23.77
CA PHE A 494 -47.20 -38.37 -23.91
C PHE A 494 -48.59 -37.82 -23.56
N THR A 495 -49.66 -38.58 -23.84
CA THR A 495 -51.04 -38.19 -23.60
C THR A 495 -51.69 -39.07 -22.53
N ILE A 496 -52.40 -38.46 -21.59
CA ILE A 496 -53.08 -39.13 -20.48
C ILE A 496 -54.30 -39.91 -20.99
N ALA A 497 -54.30 -41.22 -20.79
CA ALA A 497 -55.44 -42.11 -21.05
C ALA A 497 -56.27 -42.32 -19.78
N GLU A 498 -57.59 -42.40 -19.94
CA GLU A 498 -58.54 -42.61 -18.85
C GLU A 498 -58.32 -43.95 -18.13
N ASN A 499 -58.48 -43.96 -16.80
CA ASN A 499 -58.32 -45.14 -15.92
C ASN A 499 -56.96 -45.85 -16.03
N ASN A 500 -55.95 -45.18 -16.59
CA ASN A 500 -54.59 -45.70 -16.78
C ASN A 500 -53.57 -44.90 -15.95
N VAL A 501 -52.45 -45.53 -15.59
CA VAL A 501 -51.28 -44.88 -15.00
C VAL A 501 -50.11 -45.06 -15.95
N SER A 502 -49.74 -43.97 -16.65
CA SER A 502 -48.62 -43.98 -17.59
C SER A 502 -47.30 -44.13 -16.83
N ALA A 503 -46.67 -45.30 -16.93
CA ALA A 503 -45.38 -45.57 -16.29
C ALA A 503 -44.24 -44.89 -17.06
N VAL A 504 -43.53 -43.98 -16.39
CA VAL A 504 -42.38 -43.25 -16.91
C VAL A 504 -41.13 -43.73 -16.17
N THR A 505 -40.13 -44.16 -16.94
CA THR A 505 -38.77 -44.43 -16.46
C THR A 505 -37.90 -43.20 -16.73
N LEU A 506 -37.14 -42.73 -15.75
CA LEU A 506 -36.12 -41.69 -15.90
C LEU A 506 -34.78 -42.23 -15.42
N THR A 507 -33.80 -42.32 -16.32
CA THR A 507 -32.48 -42.92 -16.06
C THR A 507 -31.36 -41.95 -16.39
N ASN A 508 -30.44 -41.76 -15.45
CA ASN A 508 -29.23 -40.95 -15.64
C ASN A 508 -28.01 -41.80 -15.30
N THR A 509 -26.88 -41.48 -15.90
CA THR A 509 -25.58 -42.04 -15.48
C THR A 509 -24.91 -41.07 -14.51
N ALA A 510 -24.49 -41.58 -13.36
CA ALA A 510 -23.59 -40.90 -12.45
C ALA A 510 -22.15 -41.40 -12.67
N ALA A 511 -21.20 -40.50 -12.61
CA ALA A 511 -19.77 -40.79 -12.69
C ALA A 511 -19.03 -40.07 -11.54
N PRO A 512 -17.79 -40.50 -11.20
CA PRO A 512 -16.93 -39.73 -10.31
C PRO A 512 -16.81 -38.28 -10.77
N ALA A 513 -17.01 -37.33 -9.85
CA ALA A 513 -16.72 -35.93 -10.10
C ALA A 513 -15.21 -35.75 -10.31
N PRO A 514 -14.74 -34.96 -11.29
CA PRO A 514 -13.33 -34.65 -11.38
C PRO A 514 -12.88 -33.92 -10.11
N GLY A 515 -11.63 -34.14 -9.72
CA GLY A 515 -10.99 -33.36 -8.67
C GLY A 515 -10.09 -32.28 -9.26
N LYS A 516 -9.28 -31.66 -8.40
CA LYS A 516 -8.25 -30.69 -8.79
C LYS A 516 -6.98 -30.89 -7.96
N ILE A 517 -5.91 -30.21 -8.35
CA ILE A 517 -4.71 -30.01 -7.54
C ILE A 517 -4.69 -28.55 -7.08
N ALA A 518 -4.38 -28.28 -5.82
CA ALA A 518 -4.09 -26.93 -5.34
C ALA A 518 -2.63 -26.79 -4.94
N VAL A 519 -1.87 -25.97 -5.68
CA VAL A 519 -0.47 -25.67 -5.36
C VAL A 519 -0.42 -24.45 -4.44
N THR A 520 0.13 -24.64 -3.25
CA THR A 520 0.51 -23.52 -2.36
C THR A 520 2.02 -23.29 -2.50
N LYS A 521 2.43 -22.12 -2.99
CA LYS A 521 3.86 -21.80 -3.02
C LYS A 521 4.33 -21.27 -1.66
N LYS A 522 5.40 -21.84 -1.14
CA LYS A 522 6.13 -21.35 0.01
C LYS A 522 7.50 -20.83 -0.42
N VAL A 523 7.93 -19.74 0.19
CA VAL A 523 9.21 -19.09 -0.11
C VAL A 523 9.95 -18.88 1.20
N VAL A 524 11.24 -19.21 1.20
CA VAL A 524 12.17 -18.97 2.31
C VAL A 524 13.35 -18.19 1.73
N GLY A 525 13.71 -17.07 2.36
CA GLY A 525 14.64 -16.08 1.78
C GLY A 525 13.92 -15.00 0.94
N ASP A 526 14.64 -13.94 0.63
CA ASP A 526 14.09 -12.76 -0.06
C ASP A 526 13.96 -12.97 -1.57
N ILE A 527 12.89 -12.42 -2.16
CA ILE A 527 12.61 -12.45 -3.60
C ILE A 527 12.10 -11.09 -4.10
N PRO A 528 12.21 -10.79 -5.41
CA PRO A 528 11.62 -9.58 -5.99
C PRO A 528 10.13 -9.46 -5.71
N ALA A 529 9.70 -8.28 -5.27
CA ALA A 529 8.30 -8.01 -4.95
C ALA A 529 7.38 -8.26 -6.16
N GLY A 530 6.35 -9.08 -5.98
CA GLY A 530 5.41 -9.46 -7.04
C GLY A 530 5.86 -10.62 -7.95
N LYS A 531 7.01 -11.26 -7.71
CA LYS A 531 7.37 -12.51 -8.41
C LYS A 531 6.31 -13.59 -8.16
N THR A 532 5.78 -14.15 -9.25
CA THR A 532 4.86 -15.29 -9.23
C THR A 532 5.57 -16.57 -9.69
N PHE A 533 4.91 -17.71 -9.49
CA PHE A 533 5.43 -19.05 -9.76
C PHE A 533 4.49 -19.78 -10.72
N ALA A 534 5.03 -20.76 -11.45
CA ALA A 534 4.27 -21.54 -12.42
C ALA A 534 4.65 -23.02 -12.34
N PHE A 535 3.64 -23.88 -12.44
CA PHE A 535 3.77 -25.33 -12.34
C PHE A 535 3.13 -25.99 -13.56
N ASP A 536 3.73 -27.05 -14.07
CA ASP A 536 3.12 -27.95 -15.03
C ASP A 536 2.72 -29.26 -14.33
N TYR A 537 1.66 -29.90 -14.79
CA TYR A 537 1.24 -31.21 -14.30
C TYR A 537 0.92 -32.16 -15.45
N VAL A 538 1.23 -33.45 -15.24
CA VAL A 538 0.87 -34.55 -16.14
C VAL A 538 0.36 -35.72 -15.31
N CYS A 539 -0.84 -36.19 -15.62
CA CYS A 539 -1.53 -37.27 -14.94
C CYS A 539 -1.41 -38.61 -15.68
N ASP A 540 -1.47 -39.71 -14.94
CA ASP A 540 -1.33 -41.08 -15.45
C ASP A 540 -2.61 -41.70 -16.05
N ASP A 541 -3.67 -40.91 -16.18
CA ASP A 541 -4.94 -41.34 -16.75
C ASP A 541 -4.86 -41.68 -18.25
N ALA A 542 -5.89 -42.37 -18.76
CA ALA A 542 -5.91 -42.87 -20.14
C ALA A 542 -5.84 -41.78 -21.23
N ALA A 543 -6.20 -40.53 -20.94
CA ALA A 543 -6.07 -39.39 -21.85
C ALA A 543 -4.77 -38.58 -21.62
N LYS A 544 -4.00 -38.89 -20.56
CA LYS A 544 -2.81 -38.15 -20.10
C LYS A 544 -3.11 -36.67 -19.86
N THR A 545 -4.11 -36.41 -19.01
CA THR A 545 -4.56 -35.07 -18.63
C THR A 545 -3.36 -34.26 -18.14
N SER A 546 -3.15 -33.10 -18.75
CA SER A 546 -1.99 -32.25 -18.49
C SER A 546 -2.34 -30.79 -18.67
N GLY A 547 -1.59 -29.91 -18.00
CA GLY A 547 -1.85 -28.48 -17.99
C GLY A 547 -0.86 -27.71 -17.14
N SER A 548 -1.15 -26.42 -16.96
CA SER A 548 -0.29 -25.49 -16.20
C SER A 548 -1.09 -24.72 -15.17
N ILE A 549 -0.48 -24.44 -14.03
CA ILE A 549 -0.98 -23.55 -12.97
C ILE A 549 -0.02 -22.36 -12.93
N THR A 550 -0.36 -21.29 -13.64
CA THR A 550 0.45 -20.06 -13.73
C THR A 550 0.08 -19.07 -12.64
N ASP A 551 0.92 -18.06 -12.42
CA ASP A 551 0.64 -16.90 -11.55
C ASP A 551 0.22 -17.32 -10.13
N VAL A 552 0.94 -18.29 -9.56
CA VAL A 552 0.83 -18.67 -8.15
C VAL A 552 1.57 -17.63 -7.32
N VAL A 553 0.92 -17.09 -6.31
CA VAL A 553 1.49 -16.09 -5.39
C VAL A 553 1.99 -16.81 -4.13
N ALA A 554 3.14 -16.40 -3.58
CA ALA A 554 3.67 -16.96 -2.35
C ALA A 554 2.66 -16.83 -1.18
N GLY A 555 2.46 -17.92 -0.44
CA GLY A 555 1.48 -18.00 0.65
C GLY A 555 0.02 -18.18 0.21
N GLN A 556 -0.28 -18.25 -1.10
CA GLN A 556 -1.62 -18.51 -1.62
C GLN A 556 -1.69 -19.86 -2.34
N ALA A 557 -2.80 -20.57 -2.13
CA ALA A 557 -3.14 -21.77 -2.87
C ALA A 557 -3.77 -21.39 -4.22
N LYS A 558 -3.40 -22.09 -5.30
CA LYS A 558 -4.02 -21.91 -6.62
C LYS A 558 -4.32 -23.26 -7.27
N GLU A 559 -5.53 -23.37 -7.83
CA GLU A 559 -6.06 -24.62 -8.35
C GLU A 559 -5.71 -24.88 -9.83
N SER A 560 -5.67 -26.16 -10.20
CA SER A 560 -5.66 -26.65 -11.58
C SER A 560 -7.02 -26.50 -12.28
N ALA A 561 -7.04 -26.81 -13.58
CA ALA A 561 -8.28 -27.22 -14.24
C ALA A 561 -8.77 -28.57 -13.65
N GLU A 562 -9.98 -29.00 -14.03
CA GLU A 562 -10.53 -30.29 -13.63
C GLU A 562 -9.67 -31.47 -14.12
N ILE A 563 -9.47 -32.46 -13.25
CA ILE A 563 -8.65 -33.65 -13.48
C ILE A 563 -9.50 -34.91 -13.20
N PRO A 564 -9.42 -35.97 -14.03
CA PRO A 564 -10.14 -37.22 -13.79
C PRO A 564 -9.86 -37.82 -12.41
N ALA A 565 -10.92 -38.25 -11.72
CA ALA A 565 -10.81 -38.87 -10.41
C ALA A 565 -10.02 -40.21 -10.47
N GLY A 566 -9.16 -40.42 -9.48
CA GLY A 566 -8.28 -41.58 -9.37
C GLY A 566 -6.94 -41.42 -10.10
N ALA A 567 -6.77 -40.37 -10.92
CA ALA A 567 -5.52 -40.10 -11.61
C ALA A 567 -4.43 -39.64 -10.63
N THR A 568 -3.21 -40.14 -10.81
CA THR A 568 -2.02 -39.68 -10.09
C THR A 568 -1.20 -38.77 -10.99
N CYS A 569 -0.95 -37.55 -10.51
CA CYS A 569 -0.35 -36.49 -11.29
C CYS A 569 1.04 -36.14 -10.77
N THR A 570 2.02 -36.19 -11.66
CA THR A 570 3.34 -35.63 -11.42
C THR A 570 3.27 -34.13 -11.67
N VAL A 571 3.65 -33.33 -10.66
CA VAL A 571 3.66 -31.87 -10.73
C VAL A 571 5.10 -31.38 -10.71
N THR A 572 5.45 -30.50 -11.64
CA THR A 572 6.81 -29.99 -11.86
C THR A 572 6.77 -28.47 -11.81
N GLU A 573 7.61 -27.85 -10.99
CA GLU A 573 7.78 -26.39 -11.03
C GLU A 573 8.59 -25.99 -12.27
N ARG A 574 8.18 -24.90 -12.94
CA ARG A 574 8.99 -24.29 -14.00
C ARG A 574 10.23 -23.61 -13.41
N ASP A 575 11.11 -23.10 -14.26
CA ASP A 575 12.24 -22.30 -13.79
C ASP A 575 11.76 -21.12 -12.92
N ALA A 576 12.11 -21.20 -11.63
CA ALA A 576 11.78 -20.23 -10.61
C ALA A 576 13.02 -19.44 -10.15
N SER A 577 14.15 -19.54 -10.85
CA SER A 577 15.42 -18.88 -10.53
C SER A 577 15.28 -17.37 -10.27
N VAL A 578 16.23 -16.83 -9.50
CA VAL A 578 16.37 -15.43 -9.16
C VAL A 578 17.85 -15.11 -9.20
N ASP A 579 18.24 -14.07 -9.95
CA ASP A 579 19.64 -13.67 -10.05
C ASP A 579 20.25 -13.36 -8.68
N GLY A 580 21.53 -13.71 -8.51
CA GLY A 580 22.22 -13.59 -7.23
C GLY A 580 21.74 -14.54 -6.12
N ASN A 581 20.93 -15.56 -6.41
CA ASN A 581 20.49 -16.53 -5.41
C ASN A 581 20.73 -17.98 -5.87
N THR A 582 21.23 -18.81 -4.96
CA THR A 582 21.10 -20.26 -5.10
C THR A 582 19.66 -20.66 -4.77
N LEU A 583 19.00 -21.35 -5.69
CA LEU A 583 17.65 -21.88 -5.51
C LEU A 583 17.72 -23.36 -5.13
N VAL A 584 17.08 -23.72 -4.02
CA VAL A 584 16.72 -25.11 -3.69
C VAL A 584 15.21 -25.25 -3.65
N THR A 585 14.65 -26.03 -4.57
CA THR A 585 13.22 -26.39 -4.61
C THR A 585 13.00 -27.73 -3.90
N SER A 586 11.96 -27.83 -3.08
CA SER A 586 11.55 -29.08 -2.44
C SER A 586 11.11 -30.13 -3.47
N THR A 587 11.48 -31.39 -3.28
CA THR A 587 10.94 -32.51 -4.07
C THR A 587 9.41 -32.53 -4.02
N ILE A 588 8.76 -32.69 -5.17
CA ILE A 588 7.31 -32.74 -5.31
C ILE A 588 6.91 -34.21 -5.53
N ASP A 589 6.24 -34.81 -4.56
CA ASP A 589 5.72 -36.17 -4.69
C ASP A 589 4.49 -36.20 -5.62
N PRO A 590 4.28 -37.28 -6.42
CA PRO A 590 3.09 -37.41 -7.25
C PRO A 590 1.81 -37.45 -6.41
N VAL A 591 0.78 -36.70 -6.85
CA VAL A 591 -0.46 -36.50 -6.10
C VAL A 591 -1.63 -37.24 -6.75
N THR A 592 -2.32 -38.11 -6.00
CA THR A 592 -3.54 -38.77 -6.48
C THR A 592 -4.76 -37.89 -6.26
N VAL A 593 -5.41 -37.46 -7.35
CA VAL A 593 -6.61 -36.63 -7.33
C VAL A 593 -7.83 -37.52 -7.06
N LYS A 594 -8.52 -37.30 -5.94
CA LYS A 594 -9.76 -38.01 -5.61
C LYS A 594 -10.99 -37.32 -6.20
N ALA A 595 -12.10 -38.05 -6.26
CA ALA A 595 -13.33 -37.56 -6.86
C ALA A 595 -13.92 -36.37 -6.09
N GLY A 596 -14.10 -35.23 -6.76
CA GLY A 596 -14.64 -33.99 -6.17
C GLY A 596 -13.76 -33.33 -5.10
N GLU A 597 -12.57 -33.85 -4.81
CA GLU A 597 -11.64 -33.25 -3.85
C GLU A 597 -10.60 -32.36 -4.54
N VAL A 598 -10.12 -31.35 -3.83
CA VAL A 598 -8.96 -30.54 -4.23
C VAL A 598 -7.74 -31.04 -3.47
N ALA A 599 -6.87 -31.77 -4.16
CA ALA A 599 -5.65 -32.32 -3.57
C ALA A 599 -4.60 -31.21 -3.38
N ALA A 600 -4.46 -30.74 -2.14
CA ALA A 600 -3.53 -29.67 -1.80
C ALA A 600 -2.09 -30.18 -1.67
N LEU A 601 -1.14 -29.41 -2.20
CA LEU A 601 0.30 -29.64 -2.04
C LEU A 601 1.04 -28.32 -1.78
N GLU A 602 2.11 -28.38 -0.97
CA GLU A 602 2.98 -27.25 -0.64
C GLU A 602 4.33 -27.45 -1.33
N VAL A 603 4.77 -26.48 -2.14
CA VAL A 603 6.12 -26.50 -2.75
C VAL A 603 6.95 -25.35 -2.21
N THR A 604 8.05 -25.66 -1.55
CA THR A 604 8.97 -24.67 -0.96
C THR A 604 10.12 -24.37 -1.92
N ASN A 605 10.36 -23.09 -2.20
CA ASN A 605 11.65 -22.63 -2.71
C ASN A 605 12.41 -21.93 -1.58
N THR A 606 13.64 -22.38 -1.35
CA THR A 606 14.62 -21.68 -0.53
C THR A 606 15.57 -20.93 -1.45
N TYR A 607 15.57 -19.61 -1.34
CA TYR A 607 16.54 -18.73 -1.98
C TYR A 607 17.59 -18.34 -0.95
N THR A 608 18.84 -18.69 -1.23
CA THR A 608 19.98 -18.26 -0.42
C THR A 608 20.86 -17.35 -1.27
N PRO A 609 21.06 -16.07 -0.89
CA PRO A 609 21.93 -15.16 -1.62
C PRO A 609 23.35 -15.73 -1.74
N VAL A 610 23.95 -15.62 -2.94
CA VAL A 610 25.33 -16.05 -3.18
C VAL A 610 26.28 -15.13 -2.39
N PRO A 611 27.18 -15.65 -1.54
CA PRO A 611 28.14 -14.82 -0.82
C PRO A 611 28.97 -13.93 -1.77
N GLY A 612 29.29 -12.72 -1.31
CA GLY A 612 30.20 -11.80 -2.00
C GLY A 612 31.53 -11.67 -1.24
N LYS A 613 32.34 -10.69 -1.64
CA LYS A 613 33.59 -10.34 -0.95
C LYS A 613 33.81 -8.82 -0.94
N ILE A 614 34.75 -8.37 -0.12
CA ILE A 614 35.38 -7.04 -0.26
C ILE A 614 36.84 -7.20 -0.74
N ALA A 615 37.38 -6.16 -1.39
CA ALA A 615 38.79 -6.11 -1.79
C ALA A 615 39.43 -4.76 -1.45
N VAL A 616 40.51 -4.78 -0.68
CA VAL A 616 41.24 -3.57 -0.27
C VAL A 616 42.47 -3.39 -1.15
N THR A 617 42.64 -2.19 -1.72
CA THR A 617 43.90 -1.73 -2.34
C THR A 617 44.57 -0.71 -1.44
N LYS A 618 45.81 -0.97 -1.00
CA LYS A 618 46.55 0.00 -0.18
C LYS A 618 47.33 0.99 -1.04
N LYS A 619 47.34 2.26 -0.64
CA LYS A 619 48.17 3.32 -1.22
C LYS A 619 48.95 4.05 -0.13
N VAL A 620 50.15 4.52 -0.46
CA VAL A 620 51.06 5.19 0.46
C VAL A 620 51.63 6.44 -0.22
N VAL A 621 51.76 7.51 0.56
CA VAL A 621 52.33 8.80 0.15
C VAL A 621 53.35 9.23 1.21
N GLY A 622 54.53 9.68 0.78
CA GLY A 622 55.68 10.00 1.66
C GLY A 622 56.69 8.86 1.76
N ASP A 623 57.91 9.19 2.17
CA ASP A 623 59.02 8.24 2.28
C ASP A 623 58.87 7.34 3.51
N ILE A 624 58.72 6.03 3.29
CA ILE A 624 58.61 5.02 4.37
C ILE A 624 59.63 3.88 4.16
N PRO A 625 59.93 3.09 5.21
CA PRO A 625 60.72 1.87 5.06
C PRO A 625 60.13 0.91 4.03
N ALA A 626 60.95 0.49 3.07
CA ALA A 626 60.55 -0.42 2.01
C ALA A 626 60.09 -1.78 2.56
N GLY A 627 59.00 -2.31 2.00
CA GLY A 627 58.46 -3.64 2.35
C GLY A 627 57.44 -3.67 3.49
N LYS A 628 57.01 -2.50 4.04
CA LYS A 628 55.91 -2.48 5.01
C LYS A 628 54.61 -3.00 4.39
N THR A 629 53.99 -3.98 5.06
CA THR A 629 52.64 -4.47 4.75
C THR A 629 51.61 -3.85 5.70
N PHE A 630 50.34 -3.92 5.28
CA PHE A 630 49.21 -3.33 5.98
C PHE A 630 48.16 -4.41 6.27
N ALA A 631 47.35 -4.19 7.32
CA ALA A 631 46.32 -5.12 7.74
C ALA A 631 45.02 -4.38 8.07
N PHE A 632 43.91 -4.94 7.60
CA PHE A 632 42.57 -4.37 7.78
C PHE A 632 41.70 -5.38 8.49
N ASP A 633 40.97 -4.95 9.51
CA ASP A 633 39.87 -5.72 10.09
C ASP A 633 38.55 -5.27 9.47
N TYR A 634 37.63 -6.19 9.27
CA TYR A 634 36.27 -5.89 8.87
C TYR A 634 35.26 -6.52 9.82
N VAL A 635 34.18 -5.80 10.09
CA VAL A 635 33.00 -6.29 10.80
C VAL A 635 31.77 -5.86 10.00
N CYS A 636 30.99 -6.84 9.57
CA CYS A 636 29.79 -6.62 8.79
C CYS A 636 28.55 -6.55 9.69
N ASP A 637 27.54 -5.80 9.25
CA ASP A 637 26.34 -5.51 10.03
C ASP A 637 25.28 -6.63 10.01
N ASP A 638 25.59 -7.77 9.39
CA ASP A 638 24.74 -8.96 9.32
C ASP A 638 24.41 -9.56 10.70
N ALA A 639 23.49 -10.53 10.70
CA ALA A 639 22.99 -11.15 11.92
C ALA A 639 24.04 -11.99 12.68
N ALA A 640 25.07 -12.52 12.00
CA ALA A 640 26.16 -13.27 12.61
C ALA A 640 27.37 -12.38 12.99
N LYS A 641 27.37 -11.10 12.60
CA LYS A 641 28.52 -10.18 12.69
C LYS A 641 29.77 -10.77 12.06
N THR A 642 29.60 -11.16 10.80
CA THR A 642 30.65 -11.73 9.95
C THR A 642 31.85 -10.78 9.96
N SER A 643 32.98 -11.29 10.42
CA SER A 643 34.16 -10.49 10.70
C SER A 643 35.43 -11.27 10.44
N GLY A 644 36.51 -10.55 10.12
CA GLY A 644 37.78 -11.14 9.76
C GLY A 644 38.85 -10.09 9.49
N SER A 645 40.01 -10.55 9.03
CA SER A 645 41.16 -9.70 8.72
C SER A 645 41.67 -9.95 7.30
N ILE A 646 41.98 -8.87 6.59
CA ILE A 646 42.75 -8.89 5.34
C ILE A 646 44.18 -8.47 5.73
N THR A 647 45.03 -9.46 6.01
CA THR A 647 46.44 -9.26 6.40
C THR A 647 47.34 -9.13 5.17
N ASP A 648 48.58 -8.68 5.36
CA ASP A 648 49.65 -8.69 4.35
C ASP A 648 49.20 -8.04 3.02
N VAL A 649 48.55 -6.89 3.11
CA VAL A 649 48.24 -6.03 1.97
C VAL A 649 49.48 -5.24 1.62
N VAL A 650 49.95 -5.38 0.37
CA VAL A 650 51.10 -4.65 -0.17
C VAL A 650 50.60 -3.38 -0.86
N ALA A 651 51.34 -2.27 -0.72
CA ALA A 651 50.99 -1.03 -1.42
C ALA A 651 50.95 -1.24 -2.95
N GLY A 652 49.89 -0.76 -3.58
CA GLY A 652 49.62 -0.94 -5.02
C GLY A 652 49.01 -2.30 -5.41
N GLN A 653 48.70 -3.19 -4.46
CA GLN A 653 48.03 -4.46 -4.73
C GLN A 653 46.65 -4.52 -4.06
N ALA A 654 45.67 -5.09 -4.78
CA ALA A 654 44.35 -5.41 -4.24
C ALA A 654 44.38 -6.79 -3.56
N LYS A 655 43.70 -6.93 -2.42
CA LYS A 655 43.58 -8.20 -1.70
C LYS A 655 42.16 -8.42 -1.17
N GLU A 656 41.62 -9.63 -1.40
CA GLU A 656 40.25 -10.00 -1.08
C GLU A 656 40.07 -10.48 0.38
N SER A 657 38.83 -10.38 0.87
CA SER A 657 38.36 -11.06 2.08
C SER A 657 38.06 -12.56 1.85
N ALA A 658 37.71 -13.26 2.93
CA ALA A 658 36.89 -14.46 2.82
C ALA A 658 35.48 -14.13 2.28
N GLU A 659 34.66 -15.14 2.02
CA GLU A 659 33.25 -14.95 1.65
C GLU A 659 32.45 -14.26 2.77
N ILE A 660 31.57 -13.34 2.39
CA ILE A 660 30.74 -12.52 3.27
C ILE A 660 29.28 -12.63 2.80
N PRO A 661 28.29 -12.75 3.71
CA PRO A 661 26.87 -12.75 3.35
C PRO A 661 26.48 -11.52 2.52
N ALA A 662 25.77 -11.74 1.42
CA ALA A 662 25.30 -10.67 0.56
C ALA A 662 24.26 -9.79 1.26
N GLY A 663 24.27 -8.50 0.94
CA GLY A 663 23.45 -7.47 1.59
C GLY A 663 24.09 -6.87 2.84
N ALA A 664 25.13 -7.49 3.39
CA ALA A 664 25.83 -6.99 4.57
C ALA A 664 26.68 -5.75 4.24
N THR A 665 26.63 -4.74 5.11
CA THR A 665 27.49 -3.56 5.05
C THR A 665 28.65 -3.73 6.02
N CYS A 666 29.87 -3.80 5.48
CA CYS A 666 31.09 -4.04 6.23
C CYS A 666 31.77 -2.73 6.61
N THR A 667 31.88 -2.48 7.91
CA THR A 667 32.76 -1.44 8.44
C THR A 667 34.17 -2.00 8.44
N VAL A 668 35.08 -1.35 7.70
CA VAL A 668 36.46 -1.78 7.54
C VAL A 668 37.38 -0.77 8.22
N THR A 669 38.28 -1.26 9.06
CA THR A 669 39.18 -0.47 9.89
C THR A 669 40.62 -0.90 9.62
N GLU A 670 41.48 0.03 9.25
CA GLU A 670 42.92 -0.23 9.16
C GLU A 670 43.50 -0.38 10.58
N ARG A 671 44.32 -1.40 10.81
CA ARG A 671 45.09 -1.52 12.05
C ARG A 671 46.14 -0.41 12.13
N ASP A 672 46.71 -0.18 13.32
CA ASP A 672 47.73 0.86 13.46
C ASP A 672 48.88 0.68 12.47
N ALA A 673 49.05 1.70 11.63
CA ALA A 673 50.04 1.76 10.56
C ALA A 673 51.15 2.77 10.88
N SER A 674 51.24 3.25 12.12
CA SER A 674 52.25 4.20 12.62
C SER A 674 53.70 3.83 12.26
N VAL A 675 54.56 4.85 12.17
CA VAL A 675 56.01 4.72 11.93
C VAL A 675 56.70 5.78 12.78
N ASP A 676 57.67 5.38 13.61
CA ASP A 676 58.41 6.30 14.47
C ASP A 676 59.09 7.41 13.66
N GLY A 677 59.01 8.65 14.16
CA GLY A 677 59.52 9.84 13.48
C GLY A 677 58.59 10.48 12.44
N PHE A 678 57.44 9.84 12.12
CA PHE A 678 56.47 10.37 11.17
C PHE A 678 55.10 10.60 11.81
N THR A 679 54.46 11.71 11.45
CA THR A 679 53.01 11.86 11.61
C THR A 679 52.31 11.05 10.51
N LEU A 680 51.32 10.24 10.91
CA LEU A 680 50.49 9.44 10.01
C LEU A 680 49.12 10.10 9.86
N GLN A 681 48.70 10.33 8.62
CA GLN A 681 47.32 10.60 8.25
C GLN A 681 46.75 9.41 7.46
N THR A 682 45.75 8.73 8.00
CA THR A 682 44.99 7.69 7.30
C THR A 682 43.79 8.29 6.57
N SER A 683 43.31 7.62 5.53
CA SER A 683 42.02 7.94 4.89
C SER A 683 40.86 7.43 5.74
N THR A 684 39.75 8.17 5.80
CA THR A 684 38.47 7.63 6.28
C THR A 684 37.98 6.55 5.31
N ILE A 685 37.55 5.41 5.84
CA ILE A 685 37.00 4.30 5.07
C ILE A 685 35.48 4.30 5.25
N ASP A 686 34.73 4.52 4.17
CA ASP A 686 33.28 4.44 4.19
C ASP A 686 32.81 2.97 4.31
N PRO A 687 31.67 2.67 4.98
CA PRO A 687 31.14 1.31 5.08
C PRO A 687 30.80 0.70 3.72
N VAL A 688 31.26 -0.53 3.46
CA VAL A 688 31.23 -1.17 2.15
C VAL A 688 30.12 -2.21 2.08
N MET A 689 29.11 -1.96 1.25
CA MET A 689 28.01 -2.91 1.01
C MET A 689 28.46 -4.05 0.10
N VAL A 690 28.42 -5.29 0.61
CA VAL A 690 28.70 -6.51 -0.16
C VAL A 690 27.45 -6.92 -0.92
N LYS A 691 27.53 -6.94 -2.25
CA LYS A 691 26.46 -7.46 -3.13
C LYS A 691 26.67 -8.94 -3.42
N SER A 692 25.59 -9.59 -3.84
CA SER A 692 25.59 -11.04 -4.09
C SER A 692 26.48 -11.43 -5.26
N GLY A 693 27.43 -12.35 -5.02
CA GLY A 693 28.41 -12.80 -6.01
C GLY A 693 29.41 -11.75 -6.51
N GLU A 694 29.39 -10.52 -5.98
CA GLU A 694 30.31 -9.44 -6.37
C GLU A 694 31.50 -9.31 -5.42
N VAL A 695 32.60 -8.72 -5.91
CA VAL A 695 33.76 -8.32 -5.10
C VAL A 695 33.80 -6.79 -5.03
N ALA A 696 33.44 -6.23 -3.87
CA ALA A 696 33.39 -4.78 -3.67
C ALA A 696 34.79 -4.20 -3.39
N SER A 697 35.41 -3.57 -4.39
CA SER A 697 36.79 -3.06 -4.34
C SER A 697 36.90 -1.57 -3.97
N PHE A 698 37.84 -1.20 -3.10
CA PHE A 698 38.13 0.19 -2.71
C PHE A 698 39.61 0.46 -2.39
N GLU A 699 40.01 1.73 -2.37
CA GLU A 699 41.38 2.20 -2.10
C GLU A 699 41.47 2.88 -0.72
N VAL A 700 42.53 2.61 0.04
CA VAL A 700 42.82 3.29 1.31
C VAL A 700 44.23 3.88 1.30
N THR A 701 44.34 5.21 1.39
CA THR A 701 45.63 5.93 1.36
C THR A 701 46.14 6.26 2.77
N ASN A 702 47.44 6.04 3.03
CA ASN A 702 48.15 6.63 4.16
C ASN A 702 49.16 7.66 3.67
N THR A 703 49.28 8.77 4.38
CA THR A 703 50.29 9.81 4.18
C THR A 703 51.19 9.90 5.40
N TYR A 704 52.51 9.90 5.19
CA TYR A 704 53.52 9.99 6.25
C TYR A 704 54.35 11.27 6.09
N THR A 705 54.47 12.07 7.15
CA THR A 705 55.22 13.35 7.15
C THR A 705 56.18 13.43 8.34
N PRO A 706 57.50 13.68 8.15
CA PRO A 706 58.47 13.82 9.24
C PRO A 706 58.14 14.92 10.26
N VAL A 707 58.61 14.78 11.50
CA VAL A 707 58.41 15.76 12.59
C VAL A 707 59.56 16.77 12.64
N PRO A 708 59.32 18.10 12.66
CA PRO A 708 60.39 19.12 12.80
C PRO A 708 61.26 18.98 14.06
N GLY A 709 62.43 19.61 14.05
CA GLY A 709 63.35 19.71 15.21
C GLY A 709 63.82 21.15 15.46
N LYS A 710 64.85 21.34 16.30
CA LYS A 710 65.39 22.66 16.68
C LYS A 710 66.91 22.64 16.93
N ILE A 711 67.49 23.82 17.15
CA ILE A 711 68.85 24.05 17.66
C ILE A 711 68.77 24.80 19.00
N ALA A 712 69.72 24.58 19.90
CA ALA A 712 69.88 25.36 21.13
C ALA A 712 71.33 25.87 21.31
N VAL A 713 71.50 27.17 21.55
CA VAL A 713 72.82 27.82 21.69
C VAL A 713 73.06 28.24 23.14
N THR A 714 74.21 27.85 23.70
CA THR A 714 74.67 28.27 25.03
C THR A 714 75.92 29.15 24.90
N LYS A 715 75.92 30.35 25.49
CA LYS A 715 77.12 31.21 25.51
C LYS A 715 77.96 31.01 26.77
N LYS A 716 79.28 31.03 26.61
CA LYS A 716 80.29 30.99 27.68
C LYS A 716 81.25 32.17 27.56
N VAL A 717 81.69 32.69 28.70
CA VAL A 717 82.57 33.87 28.79
C VAL A 717 83.72 33.57 29.75
N VAL A 718 84.93 34.04 29.43
CA VAL A 718 86.15 33.88 30.21
C VAL A 718 86.85 35.24 30.33
N GLY A 719 87.23 35.63 31.55
CA GLY A 719 87.78 36.96 31.85
C GLY A 719 86.71 37.98 32.29
N ASP A 720 87.13 38.99 33.03
CA ASP A 720 86.24 40.00 33.61
C ASP A 720 85.77 41.01 32.57
N ILE A 721 84.46 41.09 32.35
CA ILE A 721 83.81 42.08 31.48
C ILE A 721 82.62 42.76 32.20
N PRO A 722 82.10 43.91 31.70
CA PRO A 722 80.96 44.57 32.31
C PRO A 722 79.74 43.65 32.46
N ALA A 723 79.18 43.59 33.67
CA ALA A 723 78.05 42.74 33.99
C ALA A 723 76.80 43.09 33.16
N GLY A 724 76.12 42.06 32.64
CA GLY A 724 74.88 42.21 31.86
C GLY A 724 75.03 42.21 30.33
N LYS A 725 76.24 42.02 29.78
CA LYS A 725 76.44 41.82 28.33
C LYS A 725 75.65 40.57 27.85
N THR A 726 74.84 40.74 26.81
CA THR A 726 74.17 39.66 26.07
C THR A 726 74.81 39.44 24.70
N PHE A 727 74.52 38.28 24.10
CA PHE A 727 75.10 37.82 22.84
C PHE A 727 73.98 37.43 21.86
N ALA A 728 74.29 37.40 20.56
CA ALA A 728 73.31 37.09 19.51
C ALA A 728 73.95 36.27 18.40
N PHE A 729 73.18 35.32 17.87
CA PHE A 729 73.59 34.38 16.83
C PHE A 729 72.60 34.40 15.67
N ASP A 730 73.09 34.06 14.47
CA ASP A 730 72.29 33.83 13.27
C ASP A 730 72.52 32.41 12.77
N TYR A 731 71.50 31.78 12.18
CA TYR A 731 71.59 30.44 11.62
C TYR A 731 70.96 30.34 10.23
N VAL A 732 71.55 29.50 9.37
CA VAL A 732 71.03 29.16 8.04
C VAL A 732 71.19 27.66 7.80
N CYS A 733 70.11 27.01 7.40
CA CYS A 733 70.01 25.58 7.14
C CYS A 733 70.13 25.24 5.64
N ASP A 734 70.63 24.03 5.36
CA ASP A 734 70.89 23.55 4.00
C ASP A 734 69.66 22.94 3.28
N ASP A 735 68.50 22.95 3.92
CA ASP A 735 67.24 22.43 3.39
C ASP A 735 66.76 23.14 2.11
N ALA A 736 65.71 22.59 1.49
CA ALA A 736 65.17 23.08 0.22
C ALA A 736 64.57 24.50 0.27
N ALA A 737 64.11 24.95 1.45
CA ALA A 737 63.58 26.30 1.67
C ALA A 737 64.64 27.27 2.23
N LYS A 738 65.85 26.78 2.57
CA LYS A 738 66.95 27.53 3.22
C LYS A 738 66.47 28.22 4.51
N THR A 739 65.93 27.42 5.41
CA THR A 739 65.39 27.85 6.70
C THR A 739 66.45 28.63 7.48
N SER A 740 66.15 29.87 7.86
CA SER A 740 67.11 30.77 8.51
C SER A 740 66.46 31.62 9.60
N GLY A 741 67.20 31.98 10.64
CA GLY A 741 66.71 32.84 11.71
C GLY A 741 67.82 33.36 12.62
N SER A 742 67.41 34.03 13.71
CA SER A 742 68.31 34.59 14.72
C SER A 742 67.94 34.08 16.11
N ILE A 743 68.95 33.93 16.97
CA ILE A 743 68.81 33.64 18.41
C ILE A 743 69.45 34.82 19.15
N THR A 744 68.64 35.82 19.49
CA THR A 744 69.06 37.05 20.19
C THR A 744 69.06 36.88 21.71
N ASP A 745 69.64 37.82 22.44
CA ASP A 745 69.56 37.92 23.91
C ASP A 745 69.93 36.61 24.61
N VAL A 746 71.03 35.99 24.18
CA VAL A 746 71.65 34.85 24.85
C VAL A 746 72.47 35.39 26.02
N VAL A 747 72.15 34.92 27.22
CA VAL A 747 72.85 35.25 28.47
C VAL A 747 73.96 34.22 28.68
N ALA A 748 75.13 34.65 29.16
CA ALA A 748 76.21 33.74 29.49
C ALA A 748 75.76 32.69 30.53
N GLY A 749 76.03 31.41 30.24
CA GLY A 749 75.60 30.26 31.05
C GLY A 749 74.16 29.78 30.80
N GLN A 750 73.41 30.37 29.86
CA GLN A 750 72.05 29.94 29.53
C GLN A 750 71.93 29.48 28.07
N ALA A 751 71.18 28.39 27.86
CA ALA A 751 70.81 27.87 26.56
C ALA A 751 69.56 28.58 26.02
N LYS A 752 69.50 28.84 24.71
CA LYS A 752 68.32 29.43 24.05
C LYS A 752 68.05 28.76 22.70
N GLU A 753 66.79 28.41 22.45
CA GLU A 753 66.35 27.65 21.28
C GLU A 753 66.08 28.50 20.03
N SER A 754 66.15 27.85 18.86
CA SER A 754 65.66 28.33 17.57
C SER A 754 64.13 28.19 17.43
N ALA A 755 63.59 28.71 16.32
CA ALA A 755 62.31 28.24 15.79
C ALA A 755 62.43 26.79 15.29
N GLU A 756 61.30 26.18 14.90
CA GLU A 756 61.29 24.84 14.29
C GLU A 756 62.00 24.83 12.94
N ILE A 757 62.74 23.75 12.68
CA ILE A 757 63.59 23.52 11.51
C ILE A 757 63.24 22.14 10.91
N PRO A 758 63.18 21.98 9.57
CA PRO A 758 62.92 20.69 8.93
C PRO A 758 63.92 19.60 9.37
N ALA A 759 63.40 18.39 9.63
CA ALA A 759 64.22 17.24 9.98
C ALA A 759 65.17 16.84 8.85
N GLY A 760 66.42 16.53 9.18
CA GLY A 760 67.49 16.19 8.25
C GLY A 760 68.31 17.39 7.75
N ALA A 761 67.91 18.62 8.08
CA ALA A 761 68.65 19.82 7.69
C ALA A 761 69.93 20.00 8.53
N THR A 762 71.02 20.40 7.87
CA THR A 762 72.28 20.82 8.51
C THR A 762 72.37 22.34 8.49
N CYS A 763 72.58 22.95 9.66
CA CYS A 763 72.53 24.38 9.85
C CYS A 763 73.86 24.95 10.33
N THR A 764 74.34 25.99 9.63
CA THR A 764 75.53 26.76 10.04
C THR A 764 75.08 27.88 10.98
N VAL A 765 75.79 28.07 12.09
CA VAL A 765 75.47 29.07 13.12
C VAL A 765 76.65 30.03 13.30
N THR A 766 76.38 31.33 13.38
CA THR A 766 77.40 32.40 13.42
C THR A 766 77.10 33.37 14.56
N GLU A 767 78.11 33.80 15.30
CA GLU A 767 77.99 34.83 16.35
C GLU A 767 78.20 36.24 15.78
N ARG A 768 77.46 37.24 16.31
CA ARG A 768 77.65 38.67 16.00
C ARG A 768 78.79 39.27 16.84
N ASP A 769 79.25 40.48 16.49
CA ASP A 769 80.36 41.13 17.21
C ASP A 769 80.09 41.26 18.72
N ALA A 770 81.10 40.91 19.51
CA ALA A 770 81.09 40.84 20.97
C ALA A 770 82.22 41.65 21.62
N SER A 771 82.87 42.55 20.86
CA SER A 771 83.96 43.43 21.32
C SER A 771 83.64 44.26 22.57
N VAL A 772 84.69 44.61 23.33
CA VAL A 772 84.68 45.39 24.59
C VAL A 772 85.98 46.20 24.69
N ASP A 773 85.87 47.51 24.94
CA ASP A 773 87.03 48.42 25.05
C ASP A 773 87.93 48.10 26.25
N GLY A 774 89.24 48.38 26.09
CA GLY A 774 90.28 48.08 27.09
C GLY A 774 90.81 46.64 27.05
N PHE A 775 90.03 45.69 26.52
CA PHE A 775 90.37 44.27 26.47
C PHE A 775 90.75 43.80 25.05
N THR A 776 91.41 42.65 24.94
CA THR A 776 91.51 41.88 23.69
C THR A 776 90.51 40.73 23.68
N LEU A 777 89.68 40.61 22.64
CA LEU A 777 88.69 39.53 22.47
C LEU A 777 89.25 38.37 21.64
N GLN A 778 88.96 37.13 22.07
CA GLN A 778 89.05 35.92 21.26
C GLN A 778 87.70 35.17 21.29
N THR A 779 87.22 34.71 20.13
CA THR A 779 85.98 33.91 19.98
C THR A 779 86.30 32.47 19.55
N SER A 780 85.37 31.53 19.76
CA SER A 780 85.49 30.14 19.30
C SER A 780 84.80 29.90 17.95
N THR A 781 85.41 29.08 17.09
CA THR A 781 84.77 28.52 15.88
C THR A 781 83.50 27.75 16.24
N ILE A 782 82.50 27.76 15.34
CA ILE A 782 81.23 27.04 15.48
C ILE A 782 81.10 26.07 14.30
N ASP A 783 80.90 24.78 14.59
CA ASP A 783 80.67 23.75 13.56
C ASP A 783 79.19 23.69 13.13
N PRO A 784 78.88 23.34 11.87
CA PRO A 784 77.50 23.11 11.43
C PRO A 784 76.82 21.94 12.15
N VAL A 785 75.54 22.11 12.50
CA VAL A 785 74.78 21.16 13.32
C VAL A 785 73.60 20.56 12.54
N MET A 786 73.45 19.23 12.60
CA MET A 786 72.33 18.52 11.94
C MET A 786 71.12 18.40 12.88
N VAL A 787 69.96 18.85 12.42
CA VAL A 787 68.68 18.74 13.13
C VAL A 787 68.00 17.42 12.78
N LYS A 788 67.71 16.57 13.79
CA LYS A 788 66.95 15.33 13.58
C LYS A 788 65.47 15.50 13.92
N SER A 789 64.66 14.55 13.45
CA SER A 789 63.20 14.55 13.63
C SER A 789 62.81 14.56 15.10
N GLY A 790 62.15 15.63 15.56
CA GLY A 790 61.74 15.80 16.96
C GLY A 790 62.86 16.08 17.98
N GLU A 791 64.11 16.27 17.55
CA GLU A 791 65.24 16.53 18.47
C GLU A 791 65.59 18.03 18.56
N VAL A 792 66.23 18.42 19.68
CA VAL A 792 66.85 19.74 19.86
C VAL A 792 68.38 19.56 19.91
N ALA A 793 69.09 20.06 18.90
CA ALA A 793 70.54 19.91 18.79
C ALA A 793 71.27 21.06 19.50
N ALA A 794 72.06 20.76 20.54
CA ALA A 794 72.70 21.77 21.39
C ALA A 794 74.15 22.07 21.00
N LEU A 795 74.57 23.34 21.15
CA LEU A 795 75.95 23.80 20.93
C LEU A 795 76.39 24.87 21.96
N GLU A 796 77.69 24.91 22.28
CA GLU A 796 78.32 25.87 23.20
C GLU A 796 79.30 26.78 22.43
N VAL A 797 79.30 28.09 22.70
CA VAL A 797 80.22 29.06 22.06
C VAL A 797 80.90 29.93 23.12
N THR A 798 82.23 30.06 23.06
CA THR A 798 83.05 30.71 24.11
C THR A 798 83.71 32.00 23.61
N ASN A 799 83.70 33.06 24.44
CA ASN A 799 84.51 34.28 24.26
C ASN A 799 85.47 34.49 25.44
N THR A 800 86.66 34.99 25.17
CA THR A 800 87.73 35.26 26.15
C THR A 800 88.22 36.71 26.06
N TYR A 801 88.48 37.35 27.19
CA TYR A 801 88.90 38.75 27.30
C TYR A 801 90.17 38.93 28.17
N THR A 802 91.04 39.91 27.90
CA THR A 802 92.30 40.16 28.67
C THR A 802 92.75 41.64 28.69
N PRO A 803 93.24 42.22 29.83
CA PRO A 803 93.72 43.62 29.96
C PRO A 803 95.13 43.95 29.39
N LYS A 804 95.63 45.19 29.60
CA LYS A 804 96.91 45.74 29.10
C LYS A 804 97.72 46.51 30.18
N VAL A 805 99.06 46.48 30.15
CA VAL A 805 99.99 47.04 31.18
C VAL A 805 101.36 47.51 30.62
N GLY A 806 102.10 48.35 31.37
CA GLY A 806 103.47 48.87 31.10
C GLY A 806 104.31 49.10 32.39
N LYS A 807 105.43 49.86 32.33
CA LYS A 807 106.36 50.08 33.49
C LYS A 807 107.08 51.45 33.55
N ILE A 808 107.85 51.69 34.63
CA ILE A 808 108.89 52.75 34.76
C ILE A 808 110.29 52.19 35.12
N SER A 809 111.34 53.02 35.02
CA SER A 809 112.72 52.73 35.42
C SER A 809 113.46 53.97 35.96
N VAL A 810 114.43 53.77 36.87
CA VAL A 810 115.15 54.85 37.58
C VAL A 810 116.66 54.62 37.55
N THR A 811 117.44 55.68 37.30
CA THR A 811 118.91 55.69 37.25
C THR A 811 119.50 56.68 38.26
N LYS A 812 120.64 56.35 38.88
CA LYS A 812 121.30 57.21 39.90
C LYS A 812 122.64 57.78 39.41
N GLU A 813 122.90 59.07 39.69
CA GLU A 813 124.19 59.75 39.48
C GLU A 813 124.71 60.42 40.76
N VAL A 814 126.03 60.56 40.91
CA VAL A 814 126.70 61.11 42.11
C VAL A 814 127.91 61.98 41.71
N VAL A 815 128.07 63.12 42.39
CA VAL A 815 129.13 64.11 42.17
C VAL A 815 129.86 64.41 43.49
N GLY A 816 131.18 64.29 43.52
CA GLY A 816 132.03 64.53 44.70
C GLY A 816 132.61 63.25 45.32
N ASP A 817 133.76 63.38 45.99
CA ASP A 817 134.53 62.25 46.53
C ASP A 817 133.94 61.71 47.85
N ILE A 818 132.93 60.85 47.74
CA ILE A 818 132.36 60.07 48.86
C ILE A 818 132.93 58.65 48.93
N PRO A 819 132.77 57.92 50.06
CA PRO A 819 133.19 56.53 50.17
C PRO A 819 132.56 55.62 49.10
N ALA A 820 133.42 54.89 48.36
CA ALA A 820 133.00 53.98 47.30
C ALA A 820 132.11 52.84 47.85
N GLY A 821 131.04 52.52 47.10
CA GLY A 821 130.09 51.45 47.44
C GLY A 821 128.78 51.92 48.10
N LYS A 822 128.55 53.23 48.24
CA LYS A 822 127.25 53.81 48.64
C LYS A 822 126.16 53.44 47.61
N THR A 823 124.98 53.06 48.09
CA THR A 823 123.77 52.81 47.30
C THR A 823 122.62 53.70 47.77
N PHE A 824 121.60 53.85 46.92
CA PHE A 824 120.51 54.80 47.04
C PHE A 824 119.15 54.10 46.85
N SER A 825 118.08 54.71 47.37
CA SER A 825 116.74 54.11 47.43
C SER A 825 115.68 55.10 46.97
N PHE A 826 114.73 54.62 46.17
CA PHE A 826 113.63 55.42 45.61
C PHE A 826 112.27 54.79 45.90
N ASP A 827 111.24 55.62 46.01
CA ASP A 827 109.83 55.22 46.11
C ASP A 827 109.02 55.84 44.97
N TYR A 828 107.97 55.17 44.50
CA TYR A 828 107.10 55.65 43.41
C TYR A 828 105.60 55.45 43.68
N VAL A 829 104.77 56.37 43.16
CA VAL A 829 103.31 56.35 43.28
C VAL A 829 102.65 56.82 41.98
N CYS A 830 101.67 56.07 41.49
CA CYS A 830 100.93 56.33 40.25
C CYS A 830 99.49 56.84 40.50
N ASN A 831 98.93 57.56 39.52
CA ASN A 831 97.63 58.23 39.61
C ASN A 831 96.39 57.38 39.20
N ASP A 832 96.57 56.08 38.95
CA ASP A 832 95.50 55.17 38.51
C ASP A 832 94.44 54.89 39.62
N PRO A 833 93.27 54.30 39.28
CA PRO A 833 92.20 54.06 40.24
C PRO A 833 92.57 53.16 41.45
N ALA A 834 93.55 52.27 41.31
CA ALA A 834 94.07 51.42 42.39
C ALA A 834 95.27 52.05 43.14
N LYS A 835 95.82 53.16 42.63
CA LYS A 835 97.00 53.88 43.16
C LYS A 835 98.24 53.00 43.27
N THR A 836 98.61 52.39 42.14
CA THR A 836 99.78 51.53 41.99
C THR A 836 101.02 52.24 42.52
N SER A 837 101.76 51.58 43.40
CA SER A 837 102.89 52.19 44.12
C SER A 837 103.90 51.13 44.56
N GLY A 838 105.15 51.53 44.78
CA GLY A 838 106.23 50.60 45.13
C GLY A 838 107.56 51.32 45.39
N SER A 839 108.63 50.53 45.49
CA SER A 839 109.99 51.02 45.79
C SER A 839 111.01 50.39 44.85
N ILE A 840 112.03 51.17 44.48
CA ILE A 840 113.20 50.74 43.70
C ILE A 840 114.43 50.94 44.58
N LEU A 841 114.95 49.84 45.13
CA LEU A 841 115.90 49.85 46.25
C LEU A 841 117.32 49.45 45.83
N ASN A 842 118.31 49.90 46.61
CA ASN A 842 119.72 49.55 46.47
C ASN A 842 120.26 49.82 45.05
N VAL A 843 119.97 51.00 44.49
CA VAL A 843 120.53 51.45 43.22
C VAL A 843 121.94 52.01 43.46
N ALA A 844 122.94 51.44 42.80
CA ALA A 844 124.31 51.97 42.84
C ALA A 844 124.46 53.20 41.94
N ALA A 845 125.47 54.03 42.20
CA ALA A 845 125.81 55.13 41.29
C ALA A 845 126.15 54.57 39.89
N GLY A 846 125.47 55.07 38.86
CA GLY A 846 125.56 54.58 37.48
C GLY A 846 124.67 53.38 37.13
N GLU A 847 123.84 52.88 38.05
CA GLU A 847 122.93 51.75 37.82
C GLU A 847 121.50 52.22 37.48
N THR A 848 120.77 51.43 36.67
CA THR A 848 119.35 51.61 36.34
C THR A 848 118.53 50.40 36.79
N LYS A 849 117.34 50.59 37.37
CA LYS A 849 116.41 49.50 37.76
C LYS A 849 114.94 49.80 37.38
N GLU A 850 114.15 48.76 37.09
CA GLU A 850 112.72 48.85 36.69
C GLU A 850 111.73 48.69 37.87
N SER A 851 110.48 49.09 37.63
CA SER A 851 109.30 48.80 38.45
C SER A 851 108.66 47.42 38.18
N GLY A 852 107.64 47.10 38.98
CA GLY A 852 106.61 46.13 38.57
C GLY A 852 105.67 46.69 37.50
N ASP A 853 104.73 45.87 37.06
CA ASP A 853 103.75 46.23 36.02
C ASP A 853 102.72 47.26 36.54
N ILE A 854 102.34 48.20 35.69
CA ILE A 854 101.49 49.36 35.95
C ILE A 854 100.40 49.43 34.86
N PRO A 855 99.14 49.80 35.16
CA PRO A 855 98.08 49.91 34.15
C PRO A 855 98.39 50.90 33.00
N ASP A 856 97.88 50.60 31.80
CA ASP A 856 97.97 51.47 30.63
C ASP A 856 97.33 52.85 30.89
N GLY A 857 98.09 53.94 30.72
CA GLY A 857 97.63 55.32 30.88
C GLY A 857 97.85 55.95 32.27
N ALA A 858 98.55 55.30 33.19
CA ALA A 858 98.87 55.87 34.51
C ALA A 858 100.10 56.80 34.48
N GLU A 859 100.13 57.85 35.31
CA GLU A 859 101.30 58.71 35.52
C GLU A 859 101.88 58.52 36.93
N CYS A 860 103.21 58.38 37.03
CA CYS A 860 103.90 57.98 38.26
C CYS A 860 105.01 58.96 38.67
N LEU A 861 105.00 59.42 39.92
CA LEU A 861 106.06 60.24 40.52
C LEU A 861 107.11 59.36 41.22
N VAL A 862 108.38 59.78 41.23
CA VAL A 862 109.51 59.08 41.87
C VAL A 862 110.26 60.03 42.83
N THR A 863 110.64 59.55 44.02
CA THR A 863 111.32 60.34 45.06
C THR A 863 112.49 59.57 45.67
N GLU A 864 113.61 60.25 46.01
CA GLU A 864 114.78 59.67 46.69
C GLU A 864 114.75 59.84 48.21
N ARG A 865 115.37 58.89 48.93
CA ARG A 865 115.52 58.93 50.39
C ARG A 865 116.80 59.63 50.84
N GLU A 866 116.76 60.95 50.91
CA GLU A 866 117.89 61.82 51.28
C GLU A 866 118.61 61.42 52.59
N ALA A 867 117.85 60.97 53.59
CA ALA A 867 118.39 60.51 54.87
C ALA A 867 119.25 59.23 54.76
N GLU A 868 119.01 58.38 53.77
CA GLU A 868 119.87 57.23 53.45
C GLU A 868 121.15 57.69 52.70
N ALA A 869 121.11 58.84 52.01
CA ALA A 869 122.17 59.34 51.14
C ALA A 869 123.30 60.14 51.85
N ALA A 870 123.06 60.70 53.04
CA ALA A 870 124.03 61.55 53.76
C ALA A 870 125.40 60.90 54.05
N VAL A 871 126.44 61.73 54.24
CA VAL A 871 127.84 61.36 54.52
C VAL A 871 128.49 62.40 55.47
N ASP A 872 129.09 61.95 56.57
CA ASP A 872 129.73 62.83 57.57
C ASP A 872 130.91 63.64 57.01
N GLY A 873 131.03 64.89 57.44
CA GLY A 873 132.08 65.82 57.00
C GLY A 873 131.81 66.50 55.66
N PHE A 874 130.71 66.16 54.99
CA PHE A 874 130.27 66.75 53.72
C PHE A 874 128.86 67.35 53.84
N ILE A 875 128.58 68.37 53.03
CA ILE A 875 127.23 68.90 52.77
C ILE A 875 126.66 68.17 51.54
N LEU A 876 125.38 67.77 51.56
CA LEU A 876 124.69 67.02 50.48
C LEU A 876 123.59 67.88 49.83
N GLU A 877 123.48 67.82 48.50
CA GLU A 877 122.32 68.28 47.71
C GLU A 877 121.78 67.17 46.79
N CYS A 878 120.46 67.09 46.60
CA CYS A 878 119.75 66.08 45.80
C CYS A 878 118.86 66.73 44.72
N SER A 879 118.63 66.06 43.58
CA SER A 879 117.77 66.57 42.49
C SER A 879 116.30 66.10 42.57
N ALA A 880 115.35 66.97 42.27
CA ALA A 880 113.93 66.62 42.09
C ALA A 880 113.57 66.26 40.63
N VAL A 881 112.50 65.50 40.42
CA VAL A 881 111.98 65.05 39.12
C VAL A 881 110.45 65.07 39.06
N ASP A 882 109.90 65.28 37.86
CA ASP A 882 108.45 65.34 37.59
C ASP A 882 107.80 63.92 37.42
N PRO A 883 106.46 63.80 37.51
CA PRO A 883 105.75 62.56 37.21
C PRO A 883 105.86 62.14 35.73
N VAL A 884 105.86 60.83 35.47
CA VAL A 884 106.09 60.25 34.13
C VAL A 884 104.94 59.30 33.72
N PRO A 885 104.38 59.42 32.50
CA PRO A 885 103.30 58.55 32.00
C PRO A 885 103.79 57.16 31.55
N VAL A 886 102.95 56.15 31.76
CA VAL A 886 103.15 54.74 31.38
C VAL A 886 102.14 54.33 30.32
N LYS A 887 102.57 53.57 29.30
CA LYS A 887 101.70 53.00 28.26
C LYS A 887 101.89 51.49 28.13
N ALA A 888 100.88 50.81 27.57
CA ALA A 888 100.90 49.38 27.30
C ALA A 888 102.15 48.93 26.52
N GLY A 889 102.97 48.08 27.14
CA GLY A 889 104.19 47.53 26.55
C GLY A 889 105.41 48.46 26.54
N GLU A 890 105.33 49.67 27.12
CA GLU A 890 106.46 50.62 27.22
C GLU A 890 107.07 50.65 28.63
N VAL A 891 108.33 51.09 28.73
CA VAL A 891 109.05 51.37 29.98
C VAL A 891 109.53 52.83 29.95
N ALA A 892 109.09 53.66 30.89
CA ALA A 892 109.46 55.08 30.94
C ALA A 892 110.59 55.37 31.95
N ALA A 893 111.55 56.26 31.62
CA ALA A 893 112.83 56.38 32.33
C ALA A 893 112.99 57.68 33.14
N VAL A 894 113.70 57.58 34.28
CA VAL A 894 113.97 58.66 35.25
C VAL A 894 115.47 58.67 35.65
N LEU A 895 116.04 59.85 35.93
CA LEU A 895 117.42 60.06 36.37
C LEU A 895 117.45 60.99 37.60
N ILE A 896 118.27 60.67 38.62
CA ILE A 896 118.35 61.43 39.88
C ILE A 896 119.80 61.56 40.36
N THR A 897 120.27 62.77 40.69
CA THR A 897 121.69 63.12 40.94
C THR A 897 121.92 63.70 42.35
N ASN A 898 123.02 63.33 43.02
CA ASN A 898 123.45 63.88 44.34
C ASN A 898 124.84 64.54 44.27
N THR A 899 125.09 65.58 45.08
CA THR A 899 126.37 66.34 45.12
C THR A 899 126.91 66.51 46.55
N TYR A 900 128.23 66.45 46.77
CA TYR A 900 128.87 66.51 48.10
C TYR A 900 130.09 67.48 48.23
N THR A 901 130.23 68.24 49.34
CA THR A 901 131.33 69.24 49.57
C THR A 901 131.87 69.38 51.03
N PRO A 902 133.20 69.62 51.29
CA PRO A 902 133.82 69.70 52.65
C PRO A 902 133.80 71.08 53.39
N ALA A 903 134.36 71.16 54.62
CA ALA A 903 134.26 72.30 55.58
C ALA A 903 135.61 72.87 56.16
N PRO A 904 135.68 74.14 56.70
CA PRO A 904 136.90 74.90 57.10
C PRO A 904 137.31 74.89 58.62
N GLY A 905 138.37 75.63 59.04
CA GLY A 905 138.91 75.72 60.44
C GLY A 905 139.70 77.03 60.80
N ASN A 906 140.42 77.15 61.94
CA ASN A 906 140.99 78.45 62.46
C ASN A 906 142.37 78.37 63.22
N ILE A 907 143.01 79.53 63.52
CA ILE A 907 144.21 79.71 64.39
C ILE A 907 143.87 80.52 65.67
N ALA A 908 144.60 80.37 66.78
CA ALA A 908 144.61 81.30 67.92
C ALA A 908 146.02 81.59 68.47
N VAL A 909 146.25 82.80 69.01
CA VAL A 909 147.55 83.28 69.51
C VAL A 909 147.43 83.94 70.90
N THR A 910 148.34 83.59 71.80
CA THR A 910 148.48 84.09 73.19
C THR A 910 149.72 84.98 73.36
N LYS A 911 149.63 86.08 74.12
CA LYS A 911 150.78 86.97 74.40
C LYS A 911 151.24 86.93 75.87
N LYS A 912 152.56 86.93 76.10
CA LYS A 912 153.21 87.06 77.42
C LYS A 912 154.16 88.25 77.46
N VAL A 913 154.28 88.91 78.61
CA VAL A 913 155.19 90.04 78.87
C VAL A 913 155.92 89.83 80.19
N VAL A 914 157.19 90.26 80.24
CA VAL A 914 158.05 90.28 81.42
C VAL A 914 158.58 91.71 81.60
N GLY A 915 158.39 92.28 82.79
CA GLY A 915 158.75 93.67 83.09
C GLY A 915 157.57 94.65 83.00
N ASP A 916 157.44 95.47 84.03
CA ASP A 916 156.51 96.60 84.31
C ASP A 916 156.55 97.77 83.30
N ILE A 917 156.22 97.47 82.06
CA ILE A 917 155.80 98.49 81.08
C ILE A 917 154.37 98.98 81.39
N PRO A 918 153.90 100.08 80.78
CA PRO A 918 152.51 100.53 80.91
C PRO A 918 151.50 99.41 80.58
N ALA A 919 150.55 99.20 81.50
CA ALA A 919 149.60 98.08 81.46
C ALA A 919 148.59 98.15 80.30
N ASP A 920 148.53 99.28 79.60
CA ASP A 920 147.73 99.54 78.39
C ASP A 920 148.47 99.20 77.08
N LYS A 921 149.74 98.76 77.13
CA LYS A 921 150.46 98.28 75.93
C LYS A 921 149.83 96.99 75.41
N THR A 922 149.26 97.05 74.21
CA THR A 922 148.81 95.88 73.44
C THR A 922 149.83 95.45 72.40
N PHE A 923 149.65 94.23 71.90
CA PHE A 923 150.50 93.56 70.91
C PHE A 923 149.66 93.13 69.72
N SER A 924 150.29 92.88 68.58
CA SER A 924 149.60 92.48 67.35
C SER A 924 150.45 91.54 66.52
N PHE A 925 149.80 90.51 65.97
CA PHE A 925 150.43 89.48 65.16
C PHE A 925 149.82 89.45 63.77
N ASP A 926 150.65 89.35 62.74
CA ASP A 926 150.19 89.04 61.38
C ASP A 926 150.37 87.54 61.12
N TYR A 927 149.44 86.94 60.39
CA TYR A 927 149.55 85.57 59.89
C TYR A 927 149.32 85.48 58.39
N VAL A 928 150.03 84.55 57.75
CA VAL A 928 149.88 84.22 56.33
C VAL A 928 149.90 82.71 56.17
N CYS A 929 148.87 82.18 55.52
CA CYS A 929 148.72 80.77 55.19
C CYS A 929 149.20 80.44 53.77
N ASP A 930 149.59 79.19 53.54
CA ASP A 930 150.13 78.67 52.27
C ASP A 930 149.05 78.14 51.30
N ASP A 931 147.77 78.31 51.65
CA ASP A 931 146.63 77.93 50.82
C ASP A 931 146.60 78.69 49.46
N PRO A 932 145.85 78.20 48.46
CA PRO A 932 145.83 78.82 47.13
C PRO A 932 145.41 80.30 47.08
N ALA A 933 144.66 80.80 48.09
CA ALA A 933 144.28 82.21 48.19
C ALA A 933 145.26 83.05 49.04
N LYS A 934 146.25 82.41 49.67
CA LYS A 934 147.19 83.00 50.65
C LYS A 934 146.46 83.75 51.76
N THR A 935 145.54 83.04 52.40
CA THR A 935 144.66 83.54 53.45
C THR A 935 145.50 84.18 54.55
N SER A 936 145.29 85.47 54.79
CA SER A 936 146.14 86.29 55.64
C SER A 936 145.35 87.34 56.41
N GLY A 937 145.90 87.78 57.52
CA GLY A 937 145.26 88.77 58.39
C GLY A 937 146.11 89.14 59.60
N SER A 938 145.55 90.00 60.44
CA SER A 938 146.13 90.41 61.71
C SER A 938 145.24 89.96 62.86
N ILE A 939 145.85 89.51 63.95
CA ILE A 939 145.25 89.31 65.26
C ILE A 939 145.75 90.48 66.12
N THR A 940 144.91 91.51 66.31
CA THR A 940 145.30 92.78 66.93
C THR A 940 144.86 92.89 68.38
N ASP A 941 145.42 93.89 69.05
CA ASP A 941 145.02 94.34 70.39
C ASP A 941 145.09 93.23 71.46
N VAL A 942 146.03 92.29 71.29
CA VAL A 942 146.25 91.20 72.25
C VAL A 942 146.96 91.79 73.46
N ALA A 943 146.30 91.75 74.63
CA ALA A 943 146.88 92.23 75.87
C ALA A 943 147.88 91.22 76.46
N ALA A 944 148.71 91.64 77.42
CA ALA A 944 149.58 90.72 78.14
C ALA A 944 148.74 89.69 78.94
N GLY A 945 148.87 88.41 78.60
CA GLY A 945 148.09 87.30 79.16
C GLY A 945 146.84 86.91 78.36
N ASP A 946 146.49 87.65 77.30
CA ASP A 946 145.28 87.43 76.49
C ASP A 946 145.52 86.47 75.31
N THR A 947 144.44 85.89 74.77
CA THR A 947 144.44 84.92 73.65
C THR A 947 143.30 85.22 72.67
N LYS A 948 143.60 85.34 71.37
CA LYS A 948 142.59 85.64 70.32
C LYS A 948 142.69 84.72 69.11
N VAL A 949 141.54 84.53 68.43
CA VAL A 949 141.32 83.58 67.33
C VAL A 949 141.23 84.31 65.97
N SER A 950 141.60 83.64 64.89
CA SER A 950 141.47 84.09 63.50
C SER A 950 140.06 83.91 62.94
N ARG A 951 139.82 84.54 61.77
CA ARG A 951 138.73 84.13 60.86
C ARG A 951 138.93 82.69 60.38
N ASP A 952 137.93 82.17 59.69
CA ASP A 952 137.98 80.85 59.06
C ASP A 952 139.02 80.79 57.93
N ILE A 953 139.75 79.68 57.89
CA ILE A 953 140.86 79.36 56.99
C ILE A 953 140.53 78.03 56.30
N PRO A 954 140.84 77.86 55.01
CA PRO A 954 140.64 76.59 54.31
C PRO A 954 141.33 75.41 55.01
N ALA A 955 140.65 74.27 55.07
CA ALA A 955 141.19 73.05 55.65
C ALA A 955 142.45 72.58 54.89
N GLY A 956 143.50 72.22 55.63
CA GLY A 956 144.78 71.74 55.10
C GLY A 956 145.89 72.79 54.99
N ALA A 957 145.61 74.07 55.28
CA ALA A 957 146.59 75.16 55.16
C ALA A 957 147.62 75.19 56.30
N THR A 958 148.87 75.57 55.98
CA THR A 958 149.95 75.88 56.94
C THR A 958 150.13 77.38 57.05
N CYS A 959 150.15 77.92 58.27
CA CYS A 959 150.15 79.35 58.53
C CYS A 959 151.34 79.78 59.39
N THR A 960 152.08 80.79 58.92
CA THR A 960 153.21 81.41 59.64
C THR A 960 152.73 82.68 60.34
N VAL A 961 153.22 82.95 61.56
CA VAL A 961 152.79 84.08 62.41
C VAL A 961 153.99 84.95 62.83
N THR A 962 153.82 86.27 62.86
CA THR A 962 154.89 87.26 63.14
C THR A 962 154.37 88.43 63.97
N GLU A 963 155.11 88.87 64.99
CA GLU A 963 154.75 90.01 65.86
C GLU A 963 155.20 91.38 65.29
N LYS A 964 154.40 92.43 65.54
CA LYS A 964 154.69 93.84 65.19
C LYS A 964 155.47 94.58 66.28
N ASP A 965 156.00 95.77 65.96
CA ASP A 965 156.86 96.57 66.85
C ASP A 965 156.25 96.76 68.26
N ALA A 966 156.99 96.27 69.25
CA ALA A 966 156.59 96.18 70.65
C ALA A 966 157.37 97.15 71.57
N SER A 967 158.16 98.07 71.03
CA SER A 967 158.99 99.03 71.78
C SER A 967 158.20 99.88 72.81
N VAL A 968 158.87 100.32 73.89
CA VAL A 968 158.30 101.14 75.00
C VAL A 968 159.34 102.13 75.51
N ASP A 969 159.00 103.41 75.59
CA ASP A 969 159.90 104.48 76.03
C ASP A 969 160.36 104.32 77.48
N GLY A 970 161.68 104.37 77.69
CA GLY A 970 162.33 104.18 78.99
C GLY A 970 162.83 102.75 79.27
N PHE A 971 162.57 101.79 78.37
CA PHE A 971 162.86 100.37 78.57
C PHE A 971 163.61 99.78 77.37
N THR A 972 164.48 98.79 77.62
CA THR A 972 165.10 97.95 76.57
C THR A 972 164.28 96.68 76.35
N LEU A 973 164.02 96.31 75.08
CA LEU A 973 163.13 95.20 74.69
C LEU A 973 163.89 93.96 74.16
N GLN A 974 163.35 92.76 74.43
CA GLN A 974 163.66 91.50 73.76
C GLN A 974 162.37 90.67 73.49
N THR A 975 162.28 89.93 72.38
CA THR A 975 161.11 89.14 71.94
C THR A 975 161.48 87.68 71.60
N SER A 976 160.54 86.73 71.74
CA SER A 976 160.71 85.31 71.38
C SER A 976 160.42 85.00 69.90
N ALA A 977 160.97 83.88 69.40
CA ALA A 977 160.60 83.33 68.10
C ALA A 977 159.18 82.71 68.10
N ILE A 978 158.64 82.42 66.90
CA ILE A 978 157.32 81.82 66.65
C ILE A 978 157.45 80.80 65.50
N ASP A 979 156.84 79.62 65.64
CA ASP A 979 156.83 78.57 64.61
C ASP A 979 155.49 78.52 63.81
N PRO A 980 155.48 78.01 62.55
CA PRO A 980 154.24 77.83 61.78
C PRO A 980 153.35 76.68 62.25
N VAL A 981 152.06 76.72 61.89
CA VAL A 981 151.02 75.76 62.35
C VAL A 981 150.06 75.33 61.21
N VAL A 982 149.52 74.10 61.26
CA VAL A 982 148.62 73.53 60.22
C VAL A 982 147.16 73.45 60.70
N ILE A 983 146.20 73.74 59.82
CA ILE A 983 144.75 73.77 60.09
C ILE A 983 144.06 72.54 59.49
N LYS A 984 143.11 71.92 60.22
CA LYS A 984 142.27 70.83 59.68
C LYS A 984 140.80 71.27 59.52
N ALA A 985 140.03 70.50 58.76
CA ALA A 985 138.58 70.68 58.62
C ALA A 985 137.88 70.58 59.99
N GLY A 986 137.19 71.63 60.40
CA GLY A 986 136.48 71.73 61.68
C GLY A 986 137.34 71.95 62.92
N GLU A 987 138.65 72.21 62.80
CA GLU A 987 139.57 72.33 63.96
C GLU A 987 140.18 73.74 64.13
N VAL A 988 140.70 74.01 65.35
CA VAL A 988 141.38 75.26 65.72
C VAL A 988 142.76 74.97 66.35
N ALA A 989 143.81 75.68 65.93
CA ALA A 989 145.21 75.46 66.39
C ALA A 989 145.81 76.66 67.16
N THR A 990 146.74 76.45 68.11
CA THR A 990 147.15 77.45 69.14
C THR A 990 148.66 77.76 69.22
N LEU A 991 149.03 78.99 69.64
CA LEU A 991 150.41 79.52 69.72
C LEU A 991 150.63 80.48 70.92
N GLU A 992 151.86 80.63 71.46
CA GLU A 992 152.23 81.60 72.54
C GLU A 992 153.50 82.41 72.18
N VAL A 993 153.57 83.71 72.52
CA VAL A 993 154.73 84.60 72.21
C VAL A 993 155.09 85.55 73.37
N THR A 994 156.38 85.73 73.70
CA THR A 994 156.87 86.46 74.89
C THR A 994 157.73 87.71 74.57
N ASN A 995 157.52 88.83 75.30
CA ASN A 995 158.41 90.02 75.32
C ASN A 995 159.00 90.29 76.71
N THR A 996 160.15 90.96 76.78
CA THR A 996 160.88 91.30 78.03
C THR A 996 161.37 92.75 78.05
N TYR A 997 161.20 93.45 79.18
CA TYR A 997 161.54 94.86 79.48
C TYR A 997 162.18 94.98 80.90
N THR A 998 162.65 96.16 81.37
CA THR A 998 163.49 96.24 82.61
C THR A 998 163.08 97.28 83.72
N PRO A 999 162.20 96.90 84.72
CA PRO A 999 161.56 97.73 85.81
C PRO A 999 160.87 97.07 87.15
N VAL A 1000 159.57 96.50 87.29
CA VAL A 1000 158.63 96.02 88.53
C VAL A 1000 157.27 95.00 88.38
N PRO A 1001 156.16 94.73 89.29
CA PRO A 1001 155.01 93.60 89.31
C PRO A 1001 153.44 93.64 89.96
N SER A 1002 152.43 92.61 89.94
CA SER A 1002 150.95 92.52 90.59
C SER A 1002 149.89 91.19 90.71
N PRO A 1003 148.59 91.13 91.33
CA PRO A 1003 147.57 89.95 91.76
C PRO A 1003 145.89 89.97 91.50
N THR A 1004 144.68 89.25 91.89
CA THR A 1004 143.90 88.19 92.86
C THR A 1004 142.28 87.71 92.62
N PRO A 1005 141.53 86.59 93.16
CA PRO A 1005 140.04 86.03 92.91
C PRO A 1005 139.01 85.11 93.92
N THR A 1006 137.62 84.74 93.75
CA THR A 1006 136.64 83.62 94.47
C THR A 1006 134.96 83.38 94.29
N PRO A 1007 134.16 82.20 94.58
CA PRO A 1007 132.58 81.82 94.43
C PRO A 1007 131.64 80.63 95.22
N SER A 1008 130.21 80.39 95.16
CA SER A 1008 129.20 79.17 95.62
C SER A 1008 127.52 79.22 95.41
N GLU A 1009 126.32 78.43 95.69
CA GLU A 1009 125.60 77.06 96.19
C GLU A 1009 123.91 76.77 96.18
N THR A 1010 123.16 75.54 96.36
CA THR A 1010 121.69 75.16 96.98
C THR A 1010 120.53 73.98 96.52
N PRO A 1011 119.17 73.74 97.02
CA PRO A 1011 118.20 72.43 97.08
C PRO A 1011 116.49 72.28 97.09
N GLY A 1012 115.66 71.08 97.13
CA GLY A 1012 114.06 70.83 97.39
C GLY A 1012 113.08 69.44 97.15
N GLY A 1013 111.70 69.21 97.55
CA GLY A 1013 110.63 68.02 97.20
C GLY A 1013 109.15 67.59 97.93
N ASN A 1014 108.08 66.72 97.45
CA ASN A 1014 106.68 66.18 98.11
C ASN A 1014 105.54 65.06 97.52
N GLY A 1015 104.27 64.64 98.10
CA GLY A 1015 103.09 63.59 97.67
C GLY A 1015 101.63 63.36 98.50
N GLY A 1016 100.41 62.56 98.44
CA GLY A 1016 99.47 61.41 97.80
C GLY A 1016 97.90 61.01 98.32
N GLY A 1017 96.99 59.96 97.91
CA GLY A 1017 95.44 59.60 98.35
C GLY A 1017 94.46 58.28 97.90
N ASP A 1018 93.09 58.00 98.27
CA ASP A 1018 92.12 56.69 98.07
C ASP A 1018 90.42 56.56 97.89
N ARG A 1019 89.51 55.52 98.34
CA ARG A 1019 88.18 54.81 97.72
C ARG A 1019 86.74 54.24 98.43
N PRO A 1020 85.65 53.54 97.80
CA PRO A 1020 84.12 53.21 98.20
C PRO A 1020 83.24 51.76 98.03
N SER A 1021 81.80 51.60 98.01
CA SER A 1021 80.82 50.32 98.16
C SER A 1021 79.29 50.06 97.48
N LEU A 1022 78.29 49.11 97.89
CA LEU A 1022 77.06 48.37 97.14
C LEU A 1022 75.48 48.07 97.68
N ALA A 1023 74.54 47.13 97.14
CA ALA A 1023 72.93 47.01 97.18
C ALA A 1023 71.97 45.62 97.11
N ARG A 1024 70.53 45.57 97.05
CA ARG A 1024 69.46 44.38 96.95
C ARG A 1024 67.97 44.59 96.29
N THR A 1025 67.24 43.54 95.77
CA THR A 1025 65.76 43.31 95.32
C THR A 1025 65.10 43.88 94.00
N GLY A 1026 64.20 43.13 93.29
CA GLY A 1026 63.31 43.57 92.14
C GLY A 1026 62.64 42.43 91.30
N ALA A 1027 61.61 42.66 90.44
CA ALA A 1027 60.82 41.62 89.70
C ALA A 1027 60.21 42.01 88.30
N ASP A 1028 59.57 41.02 87.63
CA ASP A 1028 58.45 41.05 86.63
C ASP A 1028 58.59 40.94 85.07
N VAL A 1029 58.04 39.80 84.55
CA VAL A 1029 57.15 39.44 83.40
C VAL A 1029 57.10 40.18 82.02
N LEU A 1030 56.64 39.40 81.00
CA LEU A 1030 56.03 39.72 79.67
C LEU A 1030 56.99 39.69 78.44
N GLY A 1031 56.57 39.32 77.21
CA GLY A 1031 55.23 38.95 76.68
C GLY A 1031 54.59 40.04 75.80
N GLY A 1032 53.82 39.76 74.73
CA GLY A 1032 53.39 38.47 74.19
C GLY A 1032 52.16 38.51 73.25
N SER A 1033 52.19 39.32 72.17
CA SER A 1033 51.24 39.36 71.03
C SER A 1033 49.74 39.77 71.23
N LEU A 1034 49.26 40.69 70.39
CA LEU A 1034 47.87 40.87 69.91
C LEU A 1034 47.93 41.11 68.37
N ALA A 1035 47.00 40.80 67.47
CA ALA A 1035 45.58 40.40 67.47
C ALA A 1035 44.54 41.50 67.12
N THR A 1036 44.10 41.53 65.84
CA THR A 1036 42.81 42.06 65.29
C THR A 1036 42.55 43.59 65.40
N LEU A 1037 41.70 44.27 64.59
CA LEU A 1037 40.42 43.89 63.96
C LEU A 1037 39.99 44.83 62.77
N THR A 1038 39.21 44.30 61.82
CA THR A 1038 38.28 44.91 60.80
C THR A 1038 38.25 46.41 60.41
N LEU A 1039 38.11 46.69 59.10
CA LEU A 1039 36.92 47.31 58.45
C LEU A 1039 37.04 47.19 56.90
N LEU A 1040 36.24 46.39 56.19
CA LEU A 1040 34.87 46.59 55.65
C LEU A 1040 34.78 47.41 54.33
N GLY A 1041 34.43 46.74 53.22
CA GLY A 1041 34.24 47.32 51.88
C GLY A 1041 33.46 46.39 50.93
N VAL A 1042 32.18 46.69 50.73
CA VAL A 1042 31.15 45.95 49.94
C VAL A 1042 31.47 45.94 48.43
N GLY A 1043 31.10 44.97 47.58
CA GLY A 1043 30.36 43.70 47.80
C GLY A 1043 29.13 43.54 46.87
N GLY A 1044 29.16 42.63 45.90
CA GLY A 1044 28.02 42.31 45.03
C GLY A 1044 28.43 41.54 43.76
N GLY A 1045 27.80 40.41 43.39
CA GLY A 1045 26.73 39.68 44.06
C GLY A 1045 26.68 38.19 43.65
N LEU A 1046 25.94 37.38 44.42
CA LEU A 1046 25.78 35.95 44.17
C LEU A 1046 24.74 35.67 43.07
N LEU A 1047 24.86 34.53 42.38
CA LEU A 1047 23.93 33.41 42.59
C LEU A 1047 24.38 32.12 41.87
N ALA A 1048 24.47 31.04 42.63
CA ALA A 1048 24.57 29.67 42.12
C ALA A 1048 23.25 28.93 42.37
N LEU A 1049 22.87 27.96 41.52
CA LEU A 1049 21.76 27.06 41.81
C LEU A 1049 21.82 25.73 41.04
N ARG A 1050 21.46 24.65 41.76
CA ARG A 1050 21.27 23.24 41.32
C ARG A 1050 22.60 22.48 41.09
N ARG A 1051 22.82 21.29 41.66
CA ARG A 1051 22.04 20.01 41.67
C ARG A 1051 22.02 19.34 40.29
N ALA A 1052 22.28 18.04 40.13
CA ALA A 1052 22.58 16.99 41.12
C ALA A 1052 23.48 15.88 40.53
N ARG A 1053 23.88 14.91 41.38
CA ARG A 1053 24.41 13.60 40.97
C ARG A 1053 23.86 12.55 41.94
N ARG A 1054 23.38 11.42 41.39
CA ARG A 1054 22.37 10.52 41.98
C ARG A 1054 20.97 11.14 42.01
#